data_AF-A0AAV1JYS0-F1
#
_entry.id   AF-A0AAV1JYS0-F1
#
_cell.length_a   1.000
_cell.length_b   1.000
_cell.length_c   1.000
_cell.angle_alpha   90.00
_cell.angle_beta   90.00
_cell.angle_gamma   90.00
#
_symmetry.space_group_name_H-M   'P 1'
#
loop_
_entity.id
_entity.type
_entity.pdbx_description
1 polymer ?
#
loop_
_entity_poly.entity_id
_entity_poly.type
_entity_poly.pdbx_seq_one_letter_code
_entity_poly.pdbx_strand_id
1 'polypeptide(L)'
;MRQSCHRLLEHQQAGGEEPPLYSPVDQISVVPEHVGREAGGKLTRYAPTEEDEATLRELLLSLQRQVSVMSMNLSAKLDELQRGDRQLETTVALCEIRTQLQELTKSVESCQSEVSEVKRDMVAIKQELDTVQQVKEEIEELREYVDRLEEHTQRRKLRLLEQGLTFFLSYAILAAVLGMLQFGYNTGVINAPGRNIENFMKDVYKDRYGKDIQDDAVNTLYSIAVSIFAIGGMLGGFSGGMIANRFGRKGGLLLNNILGISGASLMGFTKISHCYEMLFFGRFIIGVNCGLNTSLVPMYISEIAPLNLRGGLGTVNQLAVTVGLLLSQVLGIEQILGTDDGWPILLGLAVCPAILQLLLLPACPESPRYLLITRQWEEEARRALRRLRASNQVEEDIEEMRAEERAQQAEASISMRELLCSPTLRAPLLIGVVMQLSQQLSGINAVFYYSTSLFTSSGLTEESAKFATMGIGAIMVGMTLVSLPLMDRTGRRTLHLYGLGGMFIFSIFITISFLIKEFFGYVQEMIDWMSYLSVVSTLSFVVFFAVGPGSIPWLITAELFSQGPRPSAMAIAVLVNWMANFVVGIGFPSMKALLENYTFLPFSVFLAIFWIFTYKKVPETKNKTFEEILALFRNSNGRLGYDRAGCMYRDSFRDSRLYGSMMNCVNALEQQLPPPPPAPVDEKHDSLSEQSSAGGEAGRPPPPLPPPRFPATGNV
;
A
#
# COMPACT_ATOMS: atom_id res chain seq x y z
N MET A 1 2.48 -2.90 28.35
CA MET A 1 2.83 -4.12 27.58
C MET A 1 3.49 -5.20 28.44
N ARG A 2 4.63 -4.96 29.12
CA ARG A 2 5.27 -5.98 29.99
C ARG A 2 4.38 -6.53 31.13
N GLN A 3 3.58 -5.69 31.79
CA GLN A 3 2.63 -6.12 32.83
C GLN A 3 1.39 -6.86 32.30
N SER A 4 1.08 -6.75 31.00
CA SER A 4 -0.01 -7.50 30.38
C SER A 4 0.45 -8.89 29.94
N CYS A 5 1.71 -9.04 29.50
CA CYS A 5 2.31 -10.35 29.21
C CYS A 5 2.48 -11.23 30.46
N HIS A 6 2.79 -10.64 31.62
CA HIS A 6 2.96 -11.42 32.85
C HIS A 6 1.64 -12.01 33.37
N ARG A 7 0.52 -11.31 33.15
CA ARG A 7 -0.83 -11.81 33.49
C ARG A 7 -1.34 -12.88 32.51
N LEU A 8 -0.87 -12.89 31.26
CA LEU A 8 -1.20 -13.92 30.27
C LEU A 8 -0.45 -15.24 30.54
N LEU A 9 0.76 -15.17 31.09
CA LEU A 9 1.55 -16.35 31.47
C LEU A 9 1.02 -17.03 32.75
N GLU A 10 0.53 -16.26 33.72
CA GLU A 10 -0.10 -16.82 34.93
C GLU A 10 -1.45 -17.50 34.62
N HIS A 11 -2.17 -17.04 33.60
CA HIS A 11 -3.45 -17.63 33.19
C HIS A 11 -3.30 -18.97 32.42
N GLN A 12 -2.11 -19.32 31.93
CA GLN A 12 -1.86 -20.60 31.24
C GLN A 12 -1.39 -21.73 32.17
N GLN A 13 -1.06 -21.45 33.44
CA GLN A 13 -0.65 -22.48 34.41
C GLN A 13 -1.77 -22.96 35.35
N ALA A 14 -2.95 -22.34 35.31
CA ALA A 14 -4.13 -22.80 36.03
C ALA A 14 -5.19 -23.28 35.02
N GLY A 15 -5.39 -24.60 34.94
CA GLY A 15 -6.36 -25.20 34.03
C GLY A 15 -7.80 -24.70 34.26
N GLY A 16 -8.51 -24.45 33.16
CA GLY A 16 -9.93 -24.11 33.16
C GLY A 16 -10.38 -23.43 31.86
N GLU A 17 -11.10 -24.20 31.03
CA GLU A 17 -12.09 -23.84 29.99
C GLU A 17 -11.90 -22.56 29.14
N GLU A 18 -11.69 -22.75 27.84
CA GLU A 18 -11.82 -21.71 26.81
C GLU A 18 -13.29 -21.42 26.43
N PRO A 19 -13.68 -20.16 26.20
CA PRO A 19 -14.88 -19.79 25.44
C PRO A 19 -14.53 -19.60 23.94
N PRO A 20 -15.42 -19.96 22.99
CA PRO A 20 -15.10 -19.86 21.57
C PRO A 20 -15.31 -18.43 21.04
N LEU A 21 -14.34 -17.92 20.25
CA LEU A 21 -14.51 -16.75 19.40
C LEU A 21 -14.29 -17.13 17.92
N TYR A 22 -15.23 -16.64 17.11
CA TYR A 22 -15.50 -16.91 15.70
C TYR A 22 -14.34 -16.66 14.72
N SER A 23 -14.24 -17.53 13.71
CA SER A 23 -13.53 -17.31 12.43
C SER A 23 -14.56 -17.29 11.28
N PRO A 24 -14.46 -16.37 10.28
CA PRO A 24 -15.35 -16.31 9.14
C PRO A 24 -14.72 -16.98 7.91
N VAL A 25 -14.85 -18.30 7.78
CA VAL A 25 -14.69 -19.02 6.50
C VAL A 25 -15.66 -20.20 6.49
N ASP A 26 -16.95 -19.90 6.41
CA ASP A 26 -18.00 -20.86 6.06
C ASP A 26 -19.02 -20.12 5.20
N GLN A 27 -18.77 -20.08 3.89
CA GLN A 27 -19.77 -19.74 2.87
C GLN A 27 -19.18 -20.04 1.49
N ILE A 28 -19.28 -21.30 1.08
CA ILE A 28 -19.68 -21.75 -0.27
C ILE A 28 -20.20 -23.18 -0.06
N SER A 29 -21.51 -23.29 0.08
CA SER A 29 -22.27 -24.54 -0.02
C SER A 29 -23.53 -24.23 -0.81
N VAL A 30 -23.54 -24.67 -2.07
CA VAL A 30 -24.76 -24.84 -2.86
C VAL A 30 -24.67 -26.24 -3.45
N VAL A 31 -25.23 -27.21 -2.74
CA VAL A 31 -25.78 -28.46 -3.29
C VAL A 31 -27.01 -28.79 -2.43
N PRO A 32 -28.16 -29.21 -3.01
CA PRO A 32 -29.43 -29.26 -2.29
C PRO A 32 -29.50 -30.38 -1.24
N GLU A 33 -30.29 -30.10 -0.20
CA GLU A 33 -30.69 -31.01 0.86
C GLU A 33 -31.33 -32.30 0.33
N HIS A 34 -30.74 -33.44 0.69
CA HIS A 34 -31.42 -34.47 1.47
C HIS A 34 -30.37 -35.48 1.96
N VAL A 35 -30.22 -35.54 3.29
CA VAL A 35 -29.90 -36.71 4.14
C VAL A 35 -29.31 -36.19 5.45
N GLY A 36 -29.87 -36.69 6.55
CA GLY A 36 -29.70 -36.16 7.90
C GLY A 36 -28.31 -36.32 8.51
N ARG A 37 -28.06 -35.45 9.49
CA ARG A 37 -26.96 -35.44 10.46
C ARG A 37 -26.67 -36.83 11.05
N GLU A 38 -25.39 -37.21 11.05
CA GLU A 38 -24.71 -37.72 12.24
C GLU A 38 -23.19 -37.48 12.17
N ALA A 39 -22.61 -37.19 13.33
CA ALA A 39 -21.26 -36.70 13.52
C ALA A 39 -20.23 -37.84 13.68
N GLY A 40 -18.99 -37.63 13.22
CA GLY A 40 -17.82 -38.41 13.63
C GLY A 40 -17.24 -39.32 12.53
N GLY A 41 -16.39 -38.76 11.67
CA GLY A 41 -15.66 -39.52 10.65
C GLY A 41 -14.54 -40.36 11.24
N LYS A 42 -14.84 -41.59 11.65
CA LYS A 42 -13.96 -42.74 11.37
C LYS A 42 -14.51 -43.38 10.10
N LEU A 43 -13.70 -43.45 9.04
CA LEU A 43 -14.04 -44.29 7.88
C LEU A 43 -14.07 -45.74 8.36
N THR A 44 -15.25 -46.24 8.66
CA THR A 44 -15.53 -47.67 8.72
C THR A 44 -15.31 -48.22 7.31
N ARG A 45 -14.49 -49.29 7.22
CA ARG A 45 -14.45 -50.14 6.02
C ARG A 45 -15.89 -50.40 5.58
N TYR A 46 -16.16 -50.28 4.28
CA TYR A 46 -17.41 -50.74 3.69
C TYR A 46 -17.47 -52.26 3.89
N ALA A 47 -18.01 -52.69 5.02
CA ALA A 47 -18.49 -54.03 5.22
C ALA A 47 -19.89 -54.06 4.59
N PRO A 48 -20.22 -55.06 3.75
CA PRO A 48 -21.58 -55.20 3.25
C PRO A 48 -22.53 -55.20 4.46
N THR A 49 -23.64 -54.45 4.37
CA THR A 49 -24.65 -54.42 5.43
C THR A 49 -25.18 -55.84 5.64
N GLU A 50 -25.48 -56.22 6.90
CA GLU A 50 -26.05 -57.54 7.21
C GLU A 50 -27.34 -57.80 6.40
N GLU A 51 -28.07 -56.75 6.00
CA GLU A 51 -29.22 -56.83 5.12
C GLU A 51 -28.87 -57.26 3.68
N ASP A 52 -27.76 -56.80 3.10
CA ASP A 52 -27.36 -57.18 1.73
C ASP A 52 -26.86 -58.64 1.69
N GLU A 53 -26.11 -59.08 2.72
CA GLU A 53 -25.72 -60.48 2.88
C GLU A 53 -26.93 -61.39 3.20
N ALA A 54 -27.89 -60.90 3.99
CA ALA A 54 -29.12 -61.62 4.29
C ALA A 54 -30.00 -61.77 3.04
N THR A 55 -30.15 -60.72 2.24
CA THR A 55 -30.94 -60.75 1.00
C THR A 55 -30.31 -61.69 -0.03
N LEU A 56 -28.98 -61.68 -0.17
CA LEU A 56 -28.26 -62.61 -1.03
C LEU A 56 -28.36 -64.07 -0.54
N ARG A 57 -28.27 -64.29 0.79
CA ARG A 57 -28.49 -65.61 1.39
C ARG A 57 -29.92 -66.09 1.23
N GLU A 58 -30.91 -65.20 1.34
CA GLU A 58 -32.33 -65.53 1.22
C GLU A 58 -32.70 -65.87 -0.23
N LEU A 59 -32.13 -65.14 -1.20
CA LEU A 59 -32.19 -65.50 -2.62
C LEU A 59 -31.55 -66.85 -2.91
N LEU A 60 -30.34 -67.12 -2.38
CA LEU A 60 -29.67 -68.42 -2.54
C LEU A 60 -30.45 -69.57 -1.88
N LEU A 61 -31.02 -69.36 -0.69
CA LEU A 61 -31.85 -70.34 0.02
C LEU A 61 -33.19 -70.60 -0.69
N SER A 62 -33.80 -69.55 -1.26
CA SER A 62 -34.99 -69.63 -2.10
C SER A 62 -34.72 -70.48 -3.35
N LEU A 63 -33.60 -70.21 -4.04
CA LEU A 63 -33.18 -70.93 -5.24
C LEU A 63 -32.86 -72.40 -4.91
N GLN A 64 -32.16 -72.64 -3.79
CA GLN A 64 -31.81 -73.98 -3.33
C GLN A 64 -33.06 -74.80 -2.93
N ARG A 65 -34.08 -74.15 -2.35
CA ARG A 65 -35.40 -74.78 -2.09
C ARG A 65 -36.16 -75.08 -3.38
N GLN A 66 -36.20 -74.15 -4.34
CA GLN A 66 -36.86 -74.38 -5.63
C GLN A 66 -36.20 -75.55 -6.39
N VAL A 67 -34.87 -75.60 -6.44
CA VAL A 67 -34.13 -76.71 -7.07
C VAL A 67 -34.37 -78.04 -6.35
N SER A 68 -34.44 -78.05 -5.01
CA SER A 68 -34.70 -79.26 -4.23
C SER A 68 -36.11 -79.81 -4.41
N VAL A 69 -37.14 -78.95 -4.41
CA VAL A 69 -38.55 -79.37 -4.62
C VAL A 69 -38.75 -79.92 -6.03
N MET A 70 -38.14 -79.27 -7.02
CA MET A 70 -38.22 -79.70 -8.41
C MET A 70 -37.44 -80.99 -8.66
N SER A 71 -36.26 -81.15 -8.04
CA SER A 71 -35.51 -82.42 -8.03
C SER A 71 -36.31 -83.56 -7.40
N MET A 72 -37.02 -83.33 -6.29
CA MET A 72 -37.91 -84.34 -5.70
C MET A 72 -39.06 -84.73 -6.63
N ASN A 73 -39.69 -83.77 -7.31
CA ASN A 73 -40.74 -84.05 -8.29
C ASN A 73 -40.21 -84.79 -9.53
N LEU A 74 -39.00 -84.46 -10.01
CA LEU A 74 -38.35 -85.15 -11.11
C LEU A 74 -38.02 -86.60 -10.73
N SER A 75 -37.50 -86.81 -9.52
CA SER A 75 -37.19 -88.13 -8.96
C SER A 75 -38.45 -88.98 -8.81
N ALA A 76 -39.55 -88.41 -8.31
CA ALA A 76 -40.83 -89.11 -8.14
C ALA A 76 -41.45 -89.51 -9.49
N LYS A 77 -41.42 -88.63 -10.50
CA LYS A 77 -41.88 -88.96 -11.86
C LYS A 77 -40.97 -89.99 -12.56
N LEU A 78 -39.65 -89.96 -12.30
CA LEU A 78 -38.71 -90.96 -12.82
C LEU A 78 -38.96 -92.35 -12.21
N ASP A 79 -39.36 -92.41 -10.95
CA ASP A 79 -39.70 -93.64 -10.22
C ASP A 79 -41.04 -94.25 -10.68
N GLU A 80 -42.02 -93.42 -11.08
CA GLU A 80 -43.26 -93.85 -11.75
C GLU A 80 -43.01 -94.39 -13.16
N LEU A 81 -42.11 -93.76 -13.92
CA LEU A 81 -41.67 -94.22 -15.25
C LEU A 81 -40.94 -95.57 -15.22
N GLN A 82 -40.23 -95.90 -14.13
CA GLN A 82 -39.57 -97.20 -13.96
C GLN A 82 -40.52 -98.35 -13.62
N ARG A 83 -41.78 -98.07 -13.21
CA ARG A 83 -42.75 -99.09 -12.76
C ARG A 83 -43.86 -99.40 -13.78
N GLY A 84 -43.94 -98.73 -14.93
CA GLY A 84 -45.01 -98.89 -15.92
C GLY A 84 -44.55 -99.44 -17.29
N ASP A 85 -45.09 -100.60 -17.69
CA ASP A 85 -44.69 -101.36 -18.90
C ASP A 85 -45.47 -100.96 -20.18
N ARG A 86 -45.53 -99.65 -20.50
CA ARG A 86 -46.18 -99.14 -21.73
C ARG A 86 -45.30 -98.12 -22.46
N GLN A 87 -44.76 -98.52 -23.62
CA GLN A 87 -43.86 -97.75 -24.49
C GLN A 87 -44.42 -96.42 -25.06
N LEU A 88 -45.71 -96.09 -24.88
CA LEU A 88 -46.32 -94.88 -25.47
C LEU A 88 -46.42 -93.69 -24.48
N GLU A 89 -46.39 -93.93 -23.17
CA GLU A 89 -46.42 -92.89 -22.12
C GLU A 89 -45.01 -92.34 -21.80
N THR A 90 -43.97 -93.11 -22.11
CA THR A 90 -42.56 -92.78 -21.87
C THR A 90 -42.07 -91.59 -22.72
N THR A 91 -42.54 -91.45 -23.97
CA THR A 91 -42.12 -90.35 -24.87
C THR A 91 -42.71 -88.99 -24.48
N VAL A 92 -43.96 -88.94 -23.98
CA VAL A 92 -44.60 -87.69 -23.56
C VAL A 92 -43.98 -87.19 -22.24
N ALA A 93 -43.75 -88.10 -21.29
CA ALA A 93 -43.10 -87.77 -20.04
C ALA A 93 -41.62 -87.34 -20.22
N LEU A 94 -40.88 -87.97 -21.15
CA LEU A 94 -39.52 -87.53 -21.51
C LEU A 94 -39.50 -86.14 -22.16
N CYS A 95 -40.51 -85.81 -22.97
CA CYS A 95 -40.62 -84.48 -23.58
C CYS A 95 -40.88 -83.42 -22.50
N GLU A 96 -41.79 -83.69 -21.58
CA GLU A 96 -42.13 -82.76 -20.48
C GLU A 96 -40.98 -82.55 -19.49
N ILE A 97 -40.23 -83.62 -19.17
CA ILE A 97 -38.98 -83.54 -18.38
C ILE A 97 -37.93 -82.70 -19.11
N ARG A 98 -37.81 -82.84 -20.44
CA ARG A 98 -36.87 -82.05 -21.25
C ARG A 98 -37.23 -80.57 -21.28
N THR A 99 -38.52 -80.23 -21.35
CA THR A 99 -38.98 -78.84 -21.30
C THR A 99 -38.70 -78.20 -19.95
N GLN A 100 -38.95 -78.92 -18.85
CA GLN A 100 -38.65 -78.44 -17.49
C GLN A 100 -37.15 -78.26 -17.25
N LEU A 101 -36.30 -79.15 -17.78
CA LEU A 101 -34.84 -78.99 -17.74
C LEU A 101 -34.35 -77.77 -18.54
N GLN A 102 -35.01 -77.45 -19.66
CA GLN A 102 -34.69 -76.28 -20.47
C GLN A 102 -35.09 -74.96 -19.81
N GLU A 103 -36.23 -74.91 -19.13
CA GLU A 103 -36.64 -73.74 -18.33
C GLU A 103 -35.73 -73.54 -17.11
N LEU A 104 -35.32 -74.64 -16.45
CA LEU A 104 -34.37 -74.60 -15.34
C LEU A 104 -33.01 -74.02 -15.76
N THR A 105 -32.51 -74.44 -16.93
CA THR A 105 -31.22 -73.96 -17.46
C THR A 105 -31.27 -72.46 -17.76
N LYS A 106 -32.36 -71.98 -18.38
CA LYS A 106 -32.55 -70.54 -18.65
C LYS A 106 -32.66 -69.70 -17.38
N SER A 107 -33.37 -70.20 -16.37
CA SER A 107 -33.53 -69.48 -15.10
C SER A 107 -32.20 -69.36 -14.34
N VAL A 108 -31.38 -70.41 -14.36
CA VAL A 108 -30.03 -70.40 -13.76
C VAL A 108 -29.08 -69.46 -14.52
N GLU A 109 -29.07 -69.48 -15.86
CA GLU A 109 -28.24 -68.58 -16.67
C GLU A 109 -28.62 -67.10 -16.48
N SER A 110 -29.93 -66.79 -16.38
CA SER A 110 -30.41 -65.43 -16.11
C SER A 110 -29.93 -64.93 -14.73
N CYS A 111 -30.06 -65.77 -13.70
CA CYS A 111 -29.62 -65.42 -12.35
C CYS A 111 -28.09 -65.28 -12.26
N GLN A 112 -27.35 -66.12 -13.00
CA GLN A 112 -25.89 -66.03 -13.07
C GLN A 112 -25.42 -64.75 -13.78
N SER A 113 -26.17 -64.28 -14.78
CA SER A 113 -25.93 -63.00 -15.45
C SER A 113 -26.13 -61.82 -14.50
N GLU A 114 -27.24 -61.78 -13.77
CA GLU A 114 -27.54 -60.72 -12.79
C GLU A 114 -26.50 -60.64 -11.67
N VAL A 115 -26.08 -61.78 -11.12
CA VAL A 115 -25.01 -61.84 -10.10
C VAL A 115 -23.66 -61.36 -10.67
N SER A 116 -23.39 -61.61 -11.94
CA SER A 116 -22.14 -61.14 -12.60
C SER A 116 -22.13 -59.63 -12.85
N GLU A 117 -23.29 -59.01 -12.96
CA GLU A 117 -23.48 -57.57 -13.19
C GLU A 117 -23.30 -56.81 -11.87
N VAL A 118 -23.93 -57.27 -10.79
CA VAL A 118 -23.73 -56.72 -9.43
C VAL A 118 -22.26 -56.78 -8.99
N LYS A 119 -21.54 -57.86 -9.35
CA LYS A 119 -20.11 -57.98 -9.08
C LYS A 119 -19.27 -56.97 -9.86
N ARG A 120 -19.66 -56.60 -11.08
CA ARG A 120 -18.98 -55.57 -11.88
C ARG A 120 -19.19 -54.18 -11.29
N ASP A 121 -20.41 -53.88 -10.86
CA ASP A 121 -20.74 -52.58 -10.25
C ASP A 121 -20.02 -52.40 -8.91
N MET A 122 -19.91 -53.44 -8.09
CA MET A 122 -19.17 -53.39 -6.82
C MET A 122 -17.65 -53.17 -7.04
N VAL A 123 -17.09 -53.66 -8.15
CA VAL A 123 -15.69 -53.40 -8.51
C VAL A 123 -15.50 -51.98 -9.02
N ALA A 124 -16.45 -51.43 -9.78
CA ALA A 124 -16.42 -50.04 -10.24
C ALA A 124 -16.55 -49.05 -9.06
N ILE A 125 -17.47 -49.30 -8.12
CA ILE A 125 -17.63 -48.50 -6.90
C ILE A 125 -16.36 -48.55 -6.05
N LYS A 126 -15.70 -49.72 -5.96
CA LYS A 126 -14.43 -49.84 -5.25
C LYS A 126 -13.32 -49.00 -5.90
N GLN A 127 -13.24 -48.96 -7.23
CA GLN A 127 -12.29 -48.11 -7.93
C GLN A 127 -12.54 -46.61 -7.68
N GLU A 128 -13.80 -46.16 -7.74
CA GLU A 128 -14.16 -44.77 -7.42
C GLU A 128 -13.92 -44.43 -5.94
N LEU A 129 -14.10 -45.38 -5.02
CA LEU A 129 -13.77 -45.19 -3.61
C LEU A 129 -12.24 -45.09 -3.41
N ASP A 130 -11.45 -45.91 -4.11
CA ASP A 130 -9.99 -45.86 -4.08
C ASP A 130 -9.46 -44.52 -4.65
N THR A 131 -10.08 -43.96 -5.71
CA THR A 131 -9.70 -42.63 -6.23
C THR A 131 -10.06 -41.50 -5.27
N VAL A 132 -11.24 -41.56 -4.63
CA VAL A 132 -11.63 -40.59 -3.58
C VAL A 132 -10.69 -40.67 -2.37
N GLN A 133 -10.26 -41.88 -1.99
CA GLN A 133 -9.28 -42.10 -0.93
C GLN A 133 -7.93 -41.46 -1.28
N GLN A 134 -7.48 -41.60 -2.53
CA GLN A 134 -6.25 -40.99 -3.02
C GLN A 134 -6.32 -39.46 -3.04
N VAL A 135 -7.42 -38.87 -3.51
CA VAL A 135 -7.63 -37.41 -3.48
C VAL A 135 -7.68 -36.89 -2.04
N LYS A 136 -8.26 -37.65 -1.12
CA LYS A 136 -8.26 -37.30 0.31
C LYS A 136 -6.83 -37.26 0.87
N GLU A 137 -6.00 -38.25 0.57
CA GLU A 137 -4.59 -38.27 0.99
C GLU A 137 -3.81 -37.07 0.43
N GLU A 138 -4.00 -36.71 -0.85
CA GLU A 138 -3.36 -35.52 -1.45
C GLU A 138 -3.81 -34.21 -0.77
N ILE A 139 -5.10 -34.07 -0.43
CA ILE A 139 -5.63 -32.90 0.29
C ILE A 139 -5.04 -32.83 1.72
N GLU A 140 -4.87 -33.97 2.38
CA GLU A 140 -4.33 -34.05 3.74
C GLU A 140 -2.83 -33.68 3.75
N GLU A 141 -2.07 -34.13 2.75
CA GLU A 141 -0.66 -33.75 2.55
C GLU A 141 -0.51 -32.25 2.21
N LEU A 142 -1.39 -31.71 1.37
CA LEU A 142 -1.47 -30.27 1.08
C LEU A 142 -1.82 -29.45 2.32
N ARG A 143 -2.77 -29.91 3.15
CA ARG A 143 -3.14 -29.25 4.40
C ARG A 143 -1.95 -29.22 5.37
N GLU A 144 -1.26 -30.35 5.56
CA GLU A 144 -0.05 -30.37 6.39
C GLU A 144 1.04 -29.44 5.85
N TYR A 145 1.21 -29.36 4.54
CA TYR A 145 2.17 -28.45 3.92
C TYR A 145 1.81 -26.98 4.18
N VAL A 146 0.53 -26.62 4.06
CA VAL A 146 0.02 -25.28 4.37
C VAL A 146 0.19 -24.97 5.86
N ASP A 147 -0.17 -25.87 6.75
CA ASP A 147 -0.01 -25.68 8.20
C ASP A 147 1.47 -25.47 8.57
N ARG A 148 2.39 -26.25 7.98
CA ARG A 148 3.85 -26.03 8.15
C ARG A 148 4.30 -24.68 7.63
N LEU A 149 3.77 -24.21 6.49
CA LEU A 149 4.07 -22.89 5.94
C LEU A 149 3.53 -21.76 6.84
N GLU A 150 2.33 -21.90 7.37
CA GLU A 150 1.74 -20.94 8.30
C GLU A 150 2.55 -20.88 9.60
N GLU A 151 2.93 -22.03 10.16
CA GLU A 151 3.73 -22.11 11.36
C GLU A 151 5.14 -21.52 11.14
N HIS A 152 5.79 -21.83 10.02
CA HIS A 152 7.05 -21.22 9.64
C HIS A 152 6.92 -19.70 9.48
N THR A 153 5.83 -19.23 8.89
CA THR A 153 5.55 -17.80 8.72
C THR A 153 5.29 -17.11 10.06
N GLN A 154 4.55 -17.74 10.96
CA GLN A 154 4.31 -17.24 12.32
C GLN A 154 5.60 -17.21 13.14
N ARG A 155 6.39 -18.29 13.16
CA ARG A 155 7.70 -18.31 13.82
C ARG A 155 8.65 -17.27 13.21
N ARG A 156 8.58 -17.02 11.91
CA ARG A 156 9.33 -15.95 11.24
C ARG A 156 8.86 -14.56 11.66
N LYS A 157 7.53 -14.33 11.75
CA LYS A 157 6.97 -13.07 12.29
C LYS A 157 7.38 -12.85 13.74
N LEU A 158 7.34 -13.89 14.59
CA LEU A 158 7.79 -13.81 15.98
C LEU A 158 9.29 -13.48 16.08
N ARG A 159 10.14 -14.13 15.29
CA ARG A 159 11.58 -13.85 15.26
C ARG A 159 11.91 -12.46 14.70
N LEU A 160 11.17 -11.99 13.70
CA LEU A 160 11.27 -10.61 13.21
C LEU A 160 10.80 -9.61 14.26
N LEU A 161 9.81 -9.94 15.09
CA LEU A 161 9.40 -9.12 16.24
C LEU A 161 10.45 -9.12 17.36
N GLU A 162 11.22 -10.20 17.53
CA GLU A 162 12.35 -10.28 18.45
C GLU A 162 13.60 -9.52 17.96
N GLN A 163 13.79 -9.36 16.64
CA GLN A 163 14.81 -8.48 16.06
C GLN A 163 14.44 -7.00 16.28
N GLY A 164 14.69 -6.55 17.51
CA GLY A 164 14.46 -5.19 17.95
C GLY A 164 15.52 -4.20 17.46
N LEU A 165 15.31 -2.94 17.81
CA LEU A 165 16.24 -1.85 17.59
C LEU A 165 17.54 -2.10 18.38
N THR A 166 18.63 -2.49 17.69
CA THR A 166 19.94 -2.66 18.33
C THR A 166 20.61 -1.31 18.60
N PHE A 167 21.55 -1.27 19.54
CA PHE A 167 22.33 -0.06 19.83
C PHE A 167 23.07 0.44 18.58
N PHE A 168 23.72 -0.48 17.85
CA PHE A 168 24.48 -0.12 16.65
C PHE A 168 23.58 0.31 15.48
N LEU A 169 22.40 -0.30 15.32
CA LEU A 169 21.40 0.17 14.35
C LEU A 169 20.92 1.58 14.70
N SER A 170 20.67 1.86 15.99
CA SER A 170 20.27 3.19 16.47
C SER A 170 21.35 4.24 16.17
N TYR A 171 22.61 3.88 16.39
CA TYR A 171 23.76 4.71 16.04
C TYR A 171 23.82 5.01 14.54
N ALA A 172 23.67 4.00 13.69
CA ALA A 172 23.69 4.18 12.23
C ALA A 172 22.52 5.04 11.73
N ILE A 173 21.32 4.86 12.29
CA ILE A 173 20.16 5.70 12.01
C ILE A 173 20.44 7.15 12.45
N LEU A 174 20.91 7.37 13.68
CA LEU A 174 21.25 8.71 14.18
C LEU A 174 22.27 9.41 13.28
N ALA A 175 23.34 8.71 12.89
CA ALA A 175 24.36 9.26 12.01
C ALA A 175 23.80 9.65 10.63
N ALA A 176 22.92 8.83 10.04
CA ALA A 176 22.31 9.13 8.74
C ALA A 176 21.33 10.32 8.82
N VAL A 177 20.54 10.38 9.89
CA VAL A 177 19.46 11.35 10.10
C VAL A 177 19.97 12.79 10.26
N LEU A 178 21.24 12.99 10.63
CA LEU A 178 21.88 14.31 10.66
C LEU A 178 21.79 15.06 9.31
N GLY A 179 21.74 14.33 8.19
CA GLY A 179 21.51 14.95 6.87
C GLY A 179 20.10 15.54 6.73
N MET A 180 19.08 14.89 7.29
CA MET A 180 17.71 15.40 7.31
C MET A 180 17.52 16.53 8.32
N LEU A 181 18.25 16.50 9.43
CA LEU A 181 18.37 17.64 10.36
C LEU A 181 18.92 18.87 9.63
N GLN A 182 19.97 18.69 8.82
CA GLN A 182 20.57 19.76 8.02
C GLN A 182 19.58 20.33 6.99
N PHE A 183 18.75 19.49 6.38
CA PHE A 183 17.68 19.93 5.50
C PHE A 183 16.65 20.81 6.23
N GLY A 184 16.17 20.37 7.40
CA GLY A 184 15.27 21.16 8.24
C GLY A 184 15.87 22.51 8.66
N TYR A 185 17.11 22.48 9.11
CA TYR A 185 17.84 23.67 9.56
C TYR A 185 17.94 24.73 8.45
N ASN A 186 18.45 24.35 7.27
CA ASN A 186 18.65 25.28 6.16
C ASN A 186 17.34 25.78 5.53
N THR A 187 16.23 25.05 5.74
CA THR A 187 14.89 25.48 5.35
C THR A 187 14.41 26.66 6.20
N GLY A 188 14.64 26.64 7.51
CA GLY A 188 14.14 27.69 8.42
C GLY A 188 15.11 28.84 8.72
N VAL A 189 16.42 28.61 8.62
CA VAL A 189 17.45 29.51 9.15
C VAL A 189 17.44 30.92 8.53
N ILE A 190 16.91 31.08 7.31
CA ILE A 190 16.91 32.37 6.61
C ILE A 190 15.84 33.34 7.13
N ASN A 191 14.76 32.82 7.73
CA ASN A 191 13.55 33.59 8.03
C ASN A 191 13.77 34.62 9.16
N ALA A 192 14.26 34.17 10.31
CA ALA A 192 14.44 35.02 11.48
C ALA A 192 15.45 36.18 11.28
N PRO A 193 16.63 35.98 10.64
CA PRO A 193 17.57 37.06 10.33
C PRO A 193 17.26 37.81 9.02
N GLY A 194 16.09 37.63 8.41
CA GLY A 194 15.77 38.17 7.08
C GLY A 194 16.06 39.67 6.95
N ARG A 195 15.62 40.48 7.92
CA ARG A 195 15.86 41.93 7.96
C ARG A 195 17.35 42.28 8.07
N ASN A 196 18.11 41.55 8.88
CA ASN A 196 19.55 41.74 9.04
C ASN A 196 20.30 41.45 7.72
N ILE A 197 19.86 40.42 6.99
CA ILE A 197 20.41 40.05 5.68
C ILE A 197 20.08 41.12 4.62
N GLU A 198 18.85 41.64 4.59
CA GLU A 198 18.46 42.73 3.70
C GLU A 198 19.28 44.00 3.96
N ASN A 199 19.49 44.37 5.23
CA ASN A 199 20.35 45.49 5.61
C ASN A 199 21.79 45.27 5.14
N PHE A 200 22.34 44.07 5.33
CA PHE A 200 23.67 43.72 4.81
C PHE A 200 23.76 43.89 3.28
N MET A 201 22.73 43.49 2.53
CA MET A 201 22.70 43.69 1.07
C MET A 201 22.69 45.17 0.71
N LYS A 202 21.94 46.01 1.45
CA LYS A 202 21.92 47.47 1.27
C LYS A 202 23.30 48.08 1.54
N ASP A 203 23.94 47.69 2.63
CA ASP A 203 25.26 48.21 3.04
C ASP A 203 26.34 47.86 2.01
N VAL A 204 26.39 46.61 1.55
CA VAL A 204 27.35 46.18 0.51
C VAL A 204 27.10 46.90 -0.82
N TYR A 205 25.84 47.09 -1.20
CA TYR A 205 25.53 47.81 -2.44
C TYR A 205 25.94 49.28 -2.35
N LYS A 206 25.68 49.92 -1.21
CA LYS A 206 26.08 51.31 -0.95
C LYS A 206 27.60 51.47 -0.98
N ASP A 207 28.34 50.55 -0.35
CA ASP A 207 29.80 50.55 -0.36
C ASP A 207 30.36 50.38 -1.78
N ARG A 208 29.77 49.49 -2.58
CA ARG A 208 30.25 49.19 -3.94
C ARG A 208 29.93 50.28 -4.96
N TYR A 209 28.76 50.92 -4.88
CA TYR A 209 28.26 51.83 -5.91
C TYR A 209 28.03 53.28 -5.45
N GLY A 210 28.22 53.58 -4.16
CA GLY A 210 28.01 54.90 -3.57
C GLY A 210 26.57 55.39 -3.60
N LYS A 211 25.59 54.49 -3.82
CA LYS A 211 24.16 54.80 -3.94
C LYS A 211 23.33 53.81 -3.13
N ASP A 212 22.24 54.30 -2.55
CA ASP A 212 21.27 53.43 -1.89
C ASP A 212 20.48 52.63 -2.93
N ILE A 213 20.30 51.34 -2.67
CA ILE A 213 19.48 50.44 -3.48
C ILE A 213 18.00 50.62 -3.11
N GLN A 214 17.11 50.52 -4.11
CA GLN A 214 15.66 50.56 -3.87
C GLN A 214 15.19 49.32 -3.09
N ASP A 215 14.21 49.49 -2.21
CA ASP A 215 13.68 48.41 -1.36
C ASP A 215 13.15 47.22 -2.18
N ASP A 216 12.46 47.47 -3.29
CA ASP A 216 11.95 46.43 -4.18
C ASP A 216 13.07 45.57 -4.80
N ALA A 217 14.21 46.20 -5.11
CA ALA A 217 15.38 45.49 -5.63
C ALA A 217 16.04 44.62 -4.54
N VAL A 218 16.10 45.10 -3.29
CA VAL A 218 16.59 44.30 -2.15
C VAL A 218 15.69 43.12 -1.86
N ASN A 219 14.37 43.33 -1.86
CA ASN A 219 13.40 42.25 -1.70
C ASN A 219 13.57 41.18 -2.78
N THR A 220 13.85 41.60 -4.02
CA THR A 220 14.14 40.68 -5.13
C THR A 220 15.43 39.89 -4.88
N LEU A 221 16.52 40.55 -4.43
CA LEU A 221 17.78 39.88 -4.09
C LEU A 221 17.61 38.88 -2.93
N TYR A 222 16.85 39.24 -1.89
CA TYR A 222 16.53 38.35 -0.79
C TYR A 222 15.72 37.13 -1.27
N SER A 223 14.71 37.36 -2.12
CA SER A 223 13.90 36.30 -2.73
C SER A 223 14.76 35.31 -3.55
N ILE A 224 15.76 35.83 -4.27
CA ILE A 224 16.75 34.99 -4.98
C ILE A 224 17.58 34.17 -3.97
N ALA A 225 18.05 34.77 -2.89
CA ALA A 225 18.79 34.08 -1.81
C ALA A 225 17.99 32.94 -1.16
N VAL A 226 16.67 33.12 -1.02
CA VAL A 226 15.76 32.10 -0.50
C VAL A 226 15.53 31.00 -1.55
N SER A 227 15.27 31.38 -2.80
CA SER A 227 14.79 30.45 -3.84
C SER A 227 15.90 29.63 -4.49
N ILE A 228 17.13 30.14 -4.57
CA ILE A 228 18.26 29.40 -5.17
C ILE A 228 18.58 28.10 -4.43
N PHE A 229 18.24 28.03 -3.13
CA PHE A 229 18.27 26.80 -2.34
C PHE A 229 17.43 25.68 -2.94
N ALA A 230 16.23 25.99 -3.44
CA ALA A 230 15.34 25.02 -4.07
C ALA A 230 15.87 24.53 -5.43
N ILE A 231 16.56 25.40 -6.19
CA ILE A 231 17.25 24.99 -7.44
C ILE A 231 18.38 24.00 -7.11
N GLY A 232 19.17 24.28 -6.08
CA GLY A 232 20.17 23.34 -5.59
C GLY A 232 19.53 22.01 -5.18
N GLY A 233 18.44 22.07 -4.40
CA GLY A 233 17.69 20.91 -3.96
C GLY A 233 17.16 20.04 -5.09
N MET A 234 16.68 20.67 -6.17
CA MET A 234 16.27 19.97 -7.39
C MET A 234 17.42 19.20 -8.04
N LEU A 235 18.59 19.83 -8.22
CA LEU A 235 19.76 19.19 -8.80
C LEU A 235 20.28 18.04 -7.91
N GLY A 236 20.31 18.27 -6.59
CA GLY A 236 20.74 17.27 -5.61
C GLY A 236 19.77 16.07 -5.54
N GLY A 237 18.47 16.34 -5.43
CA GLY A 237 17.44 15.28 -5.35
C GLY A 237 17.40 14.42 -6.61
N PHE A 238 17.50 15.03 -7.80
CA PHE A 238 17.51 14.29 -9.06
C PHE A 238 18.79 13.45 -9.24
N SER A 239 19.94 13.95 -8.79
CA SER A 239 21.22 13.22 -8.88
C SER A 239 21.42 12.16 -7.79
N GLY A 240 20.58 12.14 -6.75
CA GLY A 240 20.69 11.23 -5.60
C GLY A 240 20.78 9.75 -5.96
N GLY A 241 19.94 9.28 -6.88
CA GLY A 241 19.97 7.88 -7.34
C GLY A 241 21.26 7.51 -8.06
N MET A 242 21.80 8.42 -8.88
CA MET A 242 23.07 8.22 -9.59
C MET A 242 24.24 8.11 -8.62
N ILE A 243 24.29 9.01 -7.62
CA ILE A 243 25.33 9.00 -6.58
C ILE A 243 25.22 7.73 -5.72
N ALA A 244 24.01 7.35 -5.31
CA ALA A 244 23.77 6.15 -4.49
C ALA A 244 24.23 4.85 -5.16
N ASN A 245 24.07 4.74 -6.48
CA ASN A 245 24.50 3.56 -7.23
C ASN A 245 26.01 3.55 -7.49
N ARG A 246 26.59 4.73 -7.80
CA ARG A 246 28.02 4.83 -8.12
C ARG A 246 28.92 4.69 -6.89
N PHE A 247 28.61 5.41 -5.82
CA PHE A 247 29.45 5.53 -4.63
C PHE A 247 28.94 4.72 -3.42
N GLY A 248 27.74 4.11 -3.53
CA GLY A 248 27.05 3.53 -2.37
C GLY A 248 26.28 4.58 -1.60
N ARG A 249 25.51 4.14 -0.59
CA ARG A 249 24.64 5.02 0.19
C ARG A 249 25.46 5.78 1.22
N LYS A 250 26.29 5.08 2.00
CA LYS A 250 27.26 5.67 2.93
C LYS A 250 28.28 6.52 2.17
N GLY A 251 28.85 6.00 1.07
CA GLY A 251 29.80 6.77 0.25
C GLY A 251 29.21 8.07 -0.30
N GLY A 252 27.95 8.02 -0.77
CA GLY A 252 27.20 9.20 -1.20
C GLY A 252 27.00 10.22 -0.09
N LEU A 253 26.62 9.79 1.11
CA LEU A 253 26.45 10.68 2.28
C LEU A 253 27.78 11.32 2.72
N LEU A 254 28.89 10.57 2.70
CA LEU A 254 30.23 11.13 3.00
C LEU A 254 30.63 12.22 2.00
N LEU A 255 30.44 11.97 0.70
CA LEU A 255 30.68 12.96 -0.35
C LEU A 255 29.78 14.19 -0.16
N ASN A 256 28.51 13.96 0.22
CA ASN A 256 27.55 15.02 0.42
C ASN A 256 27.93 15.98 1.56
N ASN A 257 28.60 15.50 2.61
CA ASN A 257 29.08 16.35 3.70
C ASN A 257 30.10 17.40 3.23
N ILE A 258 30.88 17.12 2.18
CA ILE A 258 31.80 18.10 1.59
C ILE A 258 31.01 19.29 1.01
N LEU A 259 29.89 19.02 0.34
CA LEU A 259 28.97 20.05 -0.14
C LEU A 259 28.33 20.81 1.05
N GLY A 260 27.93 20.08 2.11
CA GLY A 260 27.37 20.69 3.32
C GLY A 260 28.34 21.67 3.99
N ILE A 261 29.59 21.26 4.19
CA ILE A 261 30.64 22.07 4.83
C ILE A 261 31.00 23.27 3.94
N SER A 262 31.18 23.06 2.64
CA SER A 262 31.52 24.16 1.71
C SER A 262 30.40 25.19 1.61
N GLY A 263 29.15 24.76 1.43
CA GLY A 263 27.99 25.66 1.37
C GLY A 263 27.81 26.47 2.65
N ALA A 264 27.88 25.81 3.82
CA ALA A 264 27.75 26.49 5.11
C ALA A 264 28.93 27.43 5.41
N SER A 265 30.16 27.06 5.04
CA SER A 265 31.32 27.93 5.19
C SER A 265 31.19 29.20 4.34
N LEU A 266 30.80 29.06 3.07
CA LEU A 266 30.56 30.21 2.19
C LEU A 266 29.51 31.16 2.78
N MET A 267 28.40 30.63 3.31
CA MET A 267 27.40 31.47 3.97
C MET A 267 27.97 32.16 5.22
N GLY A 268 28.75 31.45 6.04
CA GLY A 268 29.36 32.00 7.26
C GLY A 268 30.36 33.13 7.02
N PHE A 269 31.13 33.05 5.93
CA PHE A 269 32.12 34.09 5.58
C PHE A 269 31.54 35.26 4.79
N THR A 270 30.24 35.25 4.45
CA THR A 270 29.59 36.26 3.58
C THR A 270 29.84 37.68 4.08
N LYS A 271 29.58 37.94 5.37
CA LYS A 271 29.73 39.29 5.95
C LYS A 271 31.19 39.77 5.94
N ILE A 272 32.13 38.88 6.24
CA ILE A 272 33.58 39.19 6.26
C ILE A 272 34.08 39.55 4.86
N SER A 273 33.55 38.89 3.83
CA SER A 273 33.95 39.13 2.44
C SER A 273 33.27 40.35 1.78
N HIS A 274 32.33 41.01 2.45
CA HIS A 274 31.51 42.08 1.88
C HIS A 274 30.86 41.72 0.53
N CYS A 275 30.38 40.48 0.38
CA CYS A 275 29.88 39.93 -0.89
C CYS A 275 28.60 39.13 -0.68
N TYR A 276 27.44 39.69 -1.06
CA TYR A 276 26.16 38.98 -1.01
C TYR A 276 26.05 37.89 -2.08
N GLU A 277 26.87 37.91 -3.13
CA GLU A 277 26.91 36.83 -4.14
C GLU A 277 27.41 35.52 -3.54
N MET A 278 28.32 35.58 -2.55
CA MET A 278 28.79 34.40 -1.84
C MET A 278 27.68 33.72 -1.04
N LEU A 279 26.73 34.49 -0.50
CA LEU A 279 25.52 33.95 0.13
C LEU A 279 24.69 33.16 -0.88
N PHE A 280 24.48 33.67 -2.10
CA PHE A 280 23.71 32.96 -3.13
C PHE A 280 24.38 31.64 -3.51
N PHE A 281 25.70 31.66 -3.72
CA PHE A 281 26.44 30.45 -4.06
C PHE A 281 26.46 29.43 -2.91
N GLY A 282 26.62 29.89 -1.66
CA GLY A 282 26.50 29.05 -0.47
C GLY A 282 25.11 28.42 -0.32
N ARG A 283 24.05 29.20 -0.57
CA ARG A 283 22.65 28.75 -0.55
C ARG A 283 22.35 27.75 -1.66
N PHE A 284 22.94 27.92 -2.85
CA PHE A 284 22.85 26.94 -3.92
C PHE A 284 23.52 25.60 -3.53
N ILE A 285 24.77 25.65 -3.05
CA ILE A 285 25.53 24.45 -2.69
C ILE A 285 24.86 23.69 -1.53
N ILE A 286 24.43 24.39 -0.49
CA ILE A 286 23.71 23.76 0.63
C ILE A 286 22.35 23.21 0.17
N GLY A 287 21.73 23.84 -0.84
CA GLY A 287 20.58 23.30 -1.55
C GLY A 287 20.87 21.95 -2.20
N VAL A 288 21.96 21.83 -2.96
CA VAL A 288 22.40 20.55 -3.55
C VAL A 288 22.63 19.49 -2.45
N ASN A 289 23.26 19.89 -1.35
CA ASN A 289 23.47 19.02 -0.20
C ASN A 289 22.15 18.51 0.38
N CYS A 290 21.19 19.41 0.61
CA CYS A 290 19.89 19.06 1.17
C CYS A 290 19.09 18.18 0.20
N GLY A 291 19.10 18.48 -1.10
CA GLY A 291 18.50 17.67 -2.15
C GLY A 291 19.04 16.23 -2.13
N LEU A 292 20.36 16.06 -2.06
CA LEU A 292 20.97 14.73 -1.95
C LEU A 292 20.56 14.01 -0.66
N ASN A 293 20.49 14.71 0.48
CA ASN A 293 20.02 14.14 1.74
C ASN A 293 18.58 13.61 1.64
N THR A 294 17.68 14.31 0.96
CA THR A 294 16.28 13.86 0.78
C THR A 294 16.16 12.55 0.00
N SER A 295 17.19 12.14 -0.75
CA SER A 295 17.22 10.87 -1.47
C SER A 295 18.09 9.81 -0.78
N LEU A 296 19.29 10.18 -0.32
CA LEU A 296 20.26 9.24 0.23
C LEU A 296 19.90 8.76 1.65
N VAL A 297 19.41 9.64 2.52
CA VAL A 297 19.13 9.29 3.92
C VAL A 297 17.99 8.26 4.03
N PRO A 298 16.81 8.46 3.38
CA PRO A 298 15.74 7.46 3.40
C PRO A 298 16.16 6.13 2.77
N MET A 299 16.99 6.16 1.74
CA MET A 299 17.50 4.96 1.09
C MET A 299 18.44 4.18 2.02
N TYR A 300 19.41 4.86 2.64
CA TYR A 300 20.33 4.22 3.57
C TYR A 300 19.60 3.60 4.75
N ILE A 301 18.70 4.37 5.39
CA ILE A 301 17.97 3.92 6.57
C ILE A 301 17.06 2.72 6.25
N SER A 302 16.35 2.75 5.12
CA SER A 302 15.46 1.64 4.73
C SER A 302 16.24 0.37 4.38
N GLU A 303 17.47 0.48 3.89
CA GLU A 303 18.31 -0.67 3.52
C GLU A 303 19.10 -1.28 4.69
N ILE A 304 19.36 -0.53 5.77
CA ILE A 304 20.02 -1.07 6.98
C ILE A 304 19.03 -1.64 8.01
N ALA A 305 17.78 -1.18 7.97
CA ALA A 305 16.79 -1.54 8.97
C ALA A 305 16.08 -2.88 8.66
N PRO A 306 15.64 -3.59 9.71
CA PRO A 306 14.85 -4.80 9.54
C PRO A 306 13.42 -4.47 9.10
N LEU A 307 12.76 -5.40 8.41
CA LEU A 307 11.43 -5.19 7.80
C LEU A 307 10.38 -4.67 8.77
N ASN A 308 10.35 -5.21 9.98
CA ASN A 308 9.42 -4.84 11.05
C ASN A 308 9.52 -3.36 11.44
N LEU A 309 10.70 -2.74 11.27
CA LEU A 309 10.94 -1.33 11.63
C LEU A 309 10.88 -0.39 10.43
N ARG A 310 10.97 -0.87 9.18
CA ARG A 310 11.02 -0.03 7.96
C ARG A 310 9.87 0.98 7.88
N GLY A 311 8.66 0.60 8.30
CA GLY A 311 7.49 1.49 8.28
C GLY A 311 7.64 2.74 9.17
N GLY A 312 8.34 2.64 10.30
CA GLY A 312 8.54 3.77 11.23
C GLY A 312 9.71 4.71 10.87
N LEU A 313 10.54 4.33 9.89
CA LEU A 313 11.76 5.07 9.56
C LEU A 313 11.51 6.33 8.74
N GLY A 314 10.43 6.36 7.96
CA GLY A 314 9.97 7.59 7.30
C GLY A 314 9.71 8.70 8.32
N THR A 315 9.23 8.34 9.51
CA THR A 315 8.99 9.27 10.62
C THR A 315 10.26 9.86 11.18
N VAL A 316 11.32 9.06 11.32
CA VAL A 316 12.59 9.54 11.88
C VAL A 316 13.17 10.63 10.98
N ASN A 317 13.08 10.45 9.67
CA ASN A 317 13.49 11.47 8.70
C ASN A 317 12.67 12.75 8.84
N GLN A 318 11.34 12.62 8.87
CA GLN A 318 10.46 13.79 9.00
C GLN A 318 10.65 14.51 10.33
N LEU A 319 10.85 13.78 11.43
CA LEU A 319 11.12 14.33 12.75
C LEU A 319 12.43 15.11 12.76
N ALA A 320 13.47 14.62 12.09
CA ALA A 320 14.73 15.35 12.01
C ALA A 320 14.60 16.65 11.22
N VAL A 321 13.80 16.67 10.14
CA VAL A 321 13.49 17.92 9.42
C VAL A 321 12.80 18.92 10.34
N THR A 322 11.79 18.51 11.11
CA THR A 322 11.07 19.43 11.98
C THR A 322 11.89 19.88 13.19
N VAL A 323 12.73 19.00 13.75
CA VAL A 323 13.70 19.37 14.79
C VAL A 323 14.75 20.34 14.26
N GLY A 324 15.26 20.11 13.05
CA GLY A 324 16.20 21.03 12.39
C GLY A 324 15.58 22.41 12.15
N LEU A 325 14.32 22.43 11.69
CA LEU A 325 13.55 23.66 11.51
C LEU A 325 13.41 24.42 12.84
N LEU A 326 12.96 23.75 13.92
CA LEU A 326 12.85 24.36 15.24
C LEU A 326 14.20 24.88 15.75
N LEU A 327 15.28 24.10 15.59
CA LEU A 327 16.61 24.51 16.02
C LEU A 327 17.06 25.80 15.31
N SER A 328 16.79 25.93 14.01
CA SER A 328 17.10 27.15 13.26
C SER A 328 16.33 28.38 13.77
N GLN A 329 15.06 28.20 14.15
CA GLN A 329 14.21 29.27 14.68
C GLN A 329 14.61 29.68 16.09
N VAL A 330 14.96 28.71 16.95
CA VAL A 330 15.47 28.98 18.30
C VAL A 330 16.79 29.75 18.23
N LEU A 331 17.76 29.29 17.44
CA LEU A 331 19.04 29.98 17.31
C LEU A 331 18.91 31.35 16.62
N GLY A 332 17.88 31.54 15.79
CA GLY A 332 17.61 32.76 15.05
C GLY A 332 16.99 33.91 15.84
N ILE A 333 16.73 33.76 17.15
CA ILE A 333 16.25 34.87 17.98
C ILE A 333 17.38 35.87 18.31
N GLU A 334 17.02 37.12 18.60
CA GLU A 334 17.98 38.20 18.88
C GLU A 334 18.85 37.92 20.10
N GLN A 335 18.31 37.21 21.09
CA GLN A 335 19.01 36.87 22.32
C GLN A 335 20.12 35.81 22.10
N ILE A 336 20.20 35.19 20.91
CA ILE A 336 21.16 34.12 20.59
C ILE A 336 22.06 34.53 19.41
N LEU A 337 21.62 34.34 18.17
CA LEU A 337 22.41 34.64 16.97
C LEU A 337 21.64 35.44 15.91
N GLY A 338 20.38 35.78 16.16
CA GLY A 338 19.55 36.62 15.28
C GLY A 338 19.87 38.12 15.34
N THR A 339 21.14 38.47 15.51
CA THR A 339 21.65 39.85 15.58
C THR A 339 22.39 40.22 14.30
N ASP A 340 22.70 41.50 14.10
CA ASP A 340 23.45 41.97 12.92
C ASP A 340 24.83 41.29 12.80
N ASP A 341 25.50 40.98 13.91
CA ASP A 341 26.79 40.28 13.91
C ASP A 341 26.65 38.75 14.00
N GLY A 342 25.54 38.24 14.53
CA GLY A 342 25.31 36.82 14.75
C GLY A 342 24.78 36.06 13.53
N TRP A 343 24.06 36.70 12.60
CA TRP A 343 23.41 35.99 11.50
C TRP A 343 24.35 35.23 10.55
N PRO A 344 25.59 35.67 10.26
CA PRO A 344 26.51 34.88 9.43
C PRO A 344 26.92 33.61 10.16
N ILE A 345 27.16 33.70 11.48
CA ILE A 345 27.47 32.54 12.33
C ILE A 345 26.29 31.58 12.35
N LEU A 346 25.06 32.09 12.46
CA LEU A 346 23.84 31.29 12.38
C LEU A 346 23.79 30.47 11.08
N LEU A 347 24.03 31.07 9.91
CA LEU A 347 24.07 30.32 8.65
C LEU A 347 25.26 29.33 8.60
N GLY A 348 26.40 29.72 9.16
CA GLY A 348 27.61 28.90 9.24
C GLY A 348 27.50 27.69 10.17
N LEU A 349 26.63 27.73 11.19
CA LEU A 349 26.42 26.61 12.13
C LEU A 349 25.87 25.35 11.44
N ALA A 350 25.36 25.46 10.21
CA ALA A 350 25.03 24.31 9.39
C ALA A 350 26.23 23.39 9.08
N VAL A 351 27.48 23.84 9.32
CA VAL A 351 28.69 23.01 9.30
C VAL A 351 28.66 21.94 10.40
N CYS A 352 28.10 22.24 11.58
CA CYS A 352 28.19 21.35 12.76
C CYS A 352 27.52 19.98 12.52
N PRO A 353 26.28 19.87 12.02
CA PRO A 353 25.69 18.57 11.67
C PRO A 353 26.48 17.81 10.62
N ALA A 354 27.06 18.49 9.63
CA ALA A 354 27.85 17.85 8.56
C ALA A 354 29.19 17.30 9.08
N ILE A 355 29.90 18.04 9.93
CA ILE A 355 31.12 17.53 10.59
C ILE A 355 30.78 16.37 11.50
N LEU A 356 29.73 16.48 12.31
CA LEU A 356 29.30 15.40 13.19
C LEU A 356 28.94 14.15 12.38
N GLN A 357 28.21 14.30 11.27
CA GLN A 357 27.92 13.20 10.37
C GLN A 357 29.21 12.62 9.76
N LEU A 358 30.17 13.45 9.34
CA LEU A 358 31.45 13.01 8.80
C LEU A 358 32.29 12.21 9.82
N LEU A 359 32.15 12.49 11.12
CA LEU A 359 32.82 11.75 12.19
C LEU A 359 32.12 10.43 12.53
N LEU A 360 30.77 10.40 12.50
CA LEU A 360 29.99 9.22 12.91
C LEU A 360 29.83 8.19 11.76
N LEU A 361 29.61 8.67 10.53
CA LEU A 361 29.27 7.80 9.41
C LEU A 361 30.39 6.81 9.00
N PRO A 362 31.71 7.12 9.12
CA PRO A 362 32.77 6.16 8.84
C PRO A 362 32.70 4.87 9.65
N ALA A 363 32.22 4.93 10.90
CA ALA A 363 32.04 3.75 11.76
C ALA A 363 30.82 2.91 11.36
N CYS A 364 29.86 3.49 10.65
CA CYS A 364 28.68 2.80 10.14
C CYS A 364 29.05 1.88 8.96
N PRO A 365 28.37 0.74 8.76
CA PRO A 365 28.58 -0.11 7.60
C PRO A 365 27.96 0.54 6.36
N GLU A 366 28.43 0.15 5.18
CA GLU A 366 27.69 0.43 3.95
C GLU A 366 26.38 -0.39 3.93
N SER A 367 25.41 0.04 3.13
CA SER A 367 24.13 -0.66 2.96
C SER A 367 24.36 -2.14 2.60
N PRO A 368 23.83 -3.09 3.40
CA PRO A 368 23.90 -4.51 3.08
C PRO A 368 23.26 -4.84 1.72
N ARG A 369 22.15 -4.17 1.39
CA ARG A 369 21.46 -4.31 0.10
C ARG A 369 22.37 -3.87 -1.05
N TYR A 370 23.04 -2.73 -0.91
CA TYR A 370 23.99 -2.25 -1.92
C TYR A 370 25.17 -3.20 -2.11
N LEU A 371 25.74 -3.69 -1.01
CA LEU A 371 26.86 -4.63 -1.03
C LEU A 371 26.48 -5.95 -1.71
N LEU A 372 25.31 -6.49 -1.37
CA LEU A 372 24.82 -7.75 -1.92
C LEU A 372 24.41 -7.63 -3.38
N ILE A 373 23.51 -6.69 -3.71
CA ILE A 373 22.85 -6.61 -5.02
C ILE A 373 23.73 -5.87 -6.03
N THR A 374 24.23 -4.69 -5.68
CA THR A 374 24.95 -3.83 -6.64
C THR A 374 26.42 -4.19 -6.77
N ARG A 375 27.09 -4.53 -5.66
CA ARG A 375 28.51 -4.89 -5.65
C ARG A 375 28.78 -6.39 -5.73
N GLN A 376 27.78 -7.24 -5.48
CA GLN A 376 27.93 -8.70 -5.45
C GLN A 376 28.99 -9.16 -4.42
N TRP A 377 29.09 -8.44 -3.30
CA TRP A 377 30.02 -8.71 -2.19
C TRP A 377 29.27 -9.30 -0.99
N GLU A 378 28.92 -10.58 -1.10
CA GLU A 378 28.06 -11.28 -0.14
C GLU A 378 28.64 -11.32 1.28
N GLU A 379 29.94 -11.59 1.43
CA GLU A 379 30.56 -11.66 2.75
C GLU A 379 30.64 -10.29 3.46
N GLU A 380 30.84 -9.20 2.71
CA GLU A 380 30.77 -7.85 3.28
C GLU A 380 29.34 -7.52 3.72
N ALA A 381 28.33 -7.93 2.94
CA ALA A 381 26.92 -7.77 3.30
C ALA A 381 26.57 -8.55 4.58
N ARG A 382 27.04 -9.80 4.71
CA ARG A 382 26.89 -10.59 5.94
C ARG A 382 27.54 -9.91 7.14
N ARG A 383 28.78 -9.42 6.99
CA ARG A 383 29.47 -8.70 8.08
C ARG A 383 28.71 -7.44 8.49
N ALA A 384 28.21 -6.67 7.52
CA ALA A 384 27.40 -5.49 7.78
C ALA A 384 26.13 -5.83 8.58
N LEU A 385 25.38 -6.86 8.14
CA LEU A 385 24.18 -7.33 8.84
C LEU A 385 24.48 -7.84 10.25
N ARG A 386 25.56 -8.62 10.45
CA ARG A 386 25.92 -9.13 11.79
C ARG A 386 26.15 -7.99 12.77
N ARG A 387 26.76 -6.89 12.33
CA ARG A 387 26.94 -5.67 13.14
C ARG A 387 25.62 -4.95 13.40
N LEU A 388 24.76 -4.81 12.39
CA LEU A 388 23.47 -4.12 12.50
C LEU A 388 22.45 -4.89 13.36
N ARG A 389 22.40 -6.22 13.22
CA ARG A 389 21.47 -7.11 13.94
C ARG A 389 22.02 -7.59 15.29
N ALA A 390 23.31 -7.38 15.56
CA ALA A 390 24.01 -7.92 16.73
C ALA A 390 23.80 -9.44 16.90
N SER A 391 23.68 -10.16 15.78
CA SER A 391 23.38 -11.59 15.71
C SER A 391 24.16 -12.23 14.55
N ASN A 392 24.53 -13.50 14.72
CA ASN A 392 25.15 -14.29 13.65
C ASN A 392 24.12 -14.90 12.69
N GLN A 393 22.83 -14.93 13.07
CA GLN A 393 21.74 -15.45 12.26
C GLN A 393 21.24 -14.37 11.29
N VAL A 394 21.96 -14.18 10.18
CA VAL A 394 21.66 -13.15 9.16
C VAL A 394 21.24 -13.74 7.82
N GLU A 395 21.22 -15.06 7.68
CA GLU A 395 20.87 -15.69 6.39
C GLU A 395 19.41 -15.50 6.01
N GLU A 396 18.51 -15.34 6.98
CA GLU A 396 17.12 -14.96 6.69
C GLU A 396 17.02 -13.56 6.07
N ASP A 397 17.79 -12.58 6.56
CA ASP A 397 17.87 -11.23 5.96
C ASP A 397 18.48 -11.28 4.54
N ILE A 398 19.49 -12.14 4.31
CA ILE A 398 20.13 -12.29 2.99
C ILE A 398 19.18 -12.92 1.98
N GLU A 399 18.52 -14.04 2.33
CA GLU A 399 17.59 -14.72 1.45
C GLU A 399 16.37 -13.85 1.14
N GLU A 400 15.92 -13.05 2.11
CA GLU A 400 14.89 -12.03 1.90
C GLU A 400 15.33 -10.96 0.90
N MET A 401 16.53 -10.39 1.04
CA MET A 401 17.04 -9.40 0.08
C MET A 401 17.17 -10.00 -1.33
N ARG A 402 17.55 -11.28 -1.45
CA ARG A 402 17.55 -12.00 -2.74
C ARG A 402 16.15 -12.25 -3.28
N ALA A 403 15.17 -12.53 -2.41
CA ALA A 403 13.78 -12.66 -2.82
C ALA A 403 13.22 -11.33 -3.32
N GLU A 404 13.50 -10.22 -2.63
CA GLU A 404 13.16 -8.87 -3.08
C GLU A 404 13.83 -8.53 -4.42
N GLU A 405 15.11 -8.91 -4.61
CA GLU A 405 15.83 -8.73 -5.86
C GLU A 405 15.19 -9.52 -7.01
N ARG A 406 14.89 -10.81 -6.80
CA ARG A 406 14.20 -11.65 -7.79
C ARG A 406 12.84 -11.06 -8.17
N ALA A 407 12.07 -10.59 -7.20
CA ALA A 407 10.80 -9.91 -7.43
C ALA A 407 11.00 -8.59 -8.22
N GLN A 408 12.05 -7.83 -7.91
CA GLN A 408 12.38 -6.59 -8.61
C GLN A 408 12.86 -6.86 -10.05
N GLN A 409 13.59 -7.95 -10.31
CA GLN A 409 14.02 -8.35 -11.65
C GLN A 409 12.89 -8.96 -12.49
N ALA A 410 11.88 -9.56 -11.84
CA ALA A 410 10.68 -10.05 -12.51
C ALA A 410 9.85 -8.91 -13.13
N GLU A 411 9.97 -7.69 -12.61
CA GLU A 411 9.42 -6.48 -13.20
C GLU A 411 10.48 -5.73 -14.01
N ALA A 412 10.19 -5.42 -15.28
CA ALA A 412 11.08 -4.57 -16.06
C ALA A 412 11.20 -3.17 -15.43
N SER A 413 12.42 -2.69 -15.26
CA SER A 413 12.66 -1.30 -14.84
C SER A 413 12.10 -0.34 -15.89
N ILE A 414 11.27 0.61 -15.47
CA ILE A 414 10.65 1.58 -16.38
C ILE A 414 11.40 2.90 -16.29
N SER A 415 11.92 3.38 -17.41
CA SER A 415 12.58 4.69 -17.47
C SER A 415 11.58 5.82 -17.24
N MET A 416 12.06 7.01 -16.84
CA MET A 416 11.19 8.18 -16.64
C MET A 416 10.40 8.54 -17.90
N ARG A 417 11.00 8.39 -19.09
CA ARG A 417 10.35 8.67 -20.38
C ARG A 417 9.22 7.67 -20.65
N GLU A 418 9.47 6.38 -20.45
CA GLU A 418 8.45 5.34 -20.60
C GLU A 418 7.31 5.51 -19.60
N LEU A 419 7.64 5.90 -18.35
CA LEU A 419 6.65 6.15 -17.31
C LEU A 419 5.71 7.31 -17.70
N LEU A 420 6.25 8.40 -18.25
CA LEU A 420 5.48 9.55 -18.72
C LEU A 420 4.58 9.22 -19.92
N CYS A 421 5.04 8.32 -20.80
CA CYS A 421 4.29 7.90 -21.98
C CYS A 421 3.32 6.74 -21.71
N SER A 422 3.42 6.05 -20.57
CA SER A 422 2.63 4.86 -20.26
C SER A 422 1.17 5.22 -19.93
N PRO A 423 0.18 4.77 -20.74
CA PRO A 423 -1.23 5.07 -20.49
C PRO A 423 -1.77 4.39 -19.23
N THR A 424 -1.22 3.25 -18.82
CA THR A 424 -1.64 2.51 -17.63
C THR A 424 -1.15 3.15 -16.33
N LEU A 425 0.05 3.75 -16.35
CA LEU A 425 0.68 4.37 -15.18
C LEU A 425 0.42 5.88 -15.07
N ARG A 426 -0.22 6.48 -16.08
CA ARG A 426 -0.52 7.91 -16.12
C ARG A 426 -1.40 8.39 -14.97
N ALA A 427 -2.41 7.62 -14.57
CA ALA A 427 -3.30 8.00 -13.47
C ALA A 427 -2.59 7.98 -12.10
N PRO A 428 -1.87 6.90 -11.71
CA PRO A 428 -1.00 6.92 -10.53
C PRO A 428 0.04 8.04 -10.55
N LEU A 429 0.65 8.31 -11.71
CA LEU A 429 1.64 9.38 -11.86
C LEU A 429 1.04 10.76 -11.67
N LEU A 430 -0.12 11.03 -12.27
CA LEU A 430 -0.83 12.29 -12.08
C LEU A 430 -1.18 12.50 -10.61
N ILE A 431 -1.61 11.46 -9.90
CA ILE A 431 -1.86 11.55 -8.46
C ILE A 431 -0.56 11.87 -7.72
N GLY A 432 0.53 11.13 -7.94
CA GLY A 432 1.82 11.41 -7.31
C GLY A 432 2.27 12.85 -7.52
N VAL A 433 2.20 13.35 -8.75
CA VAL A 433 2.53 14.76 -9.11
C VAL A 433 1.64 15.74 -8.37
N VAL A 434 0.31 15.57 -8.40
CA VAL A 434 -0.63 16.49 -7.75
C VAL A 434 -0.47 16.47 -6.23
N MET A 435 -0.14 15.33 -5.63
CA MET A 435 0.15 15.23 -4.19
C MET A 435 1.40 16.02 -3.80
N GLN A 436 2.43 16.06 -4.65
CA GLN A 436 3.62 16.89 -4.41
C GLN A 436 3.32 18.38 -4.59
N LEU A 437 2.51 18.72 -5.60
CA LEU A 437 2.02 20.08 -5.78
C LEU A 437 1.15 20.55 -4.59
N SER A 438 0.28 19.68 -4.07
CA SER A 438 -0.59 20.02 -2.92
C SER A 438 0.19 20.29 -1.65
N GLN A 439 1.36 19.67 -1.48
CA GLN A 439 2.27 19.98 -0.38
C GLN A 439 2.84 21.40 -0.50
N GLN A 440 3.42 21.73 -1.66
CA GLN A 440 4.22 22.94 -1.84
C GLN A 440 3.36 24.18 -2.12
N LEU A 441 2.38 24.04 -3.01
CA LEU A 441 1.41 25.10 -3.36
C LEU A 441 0.31 25.28 -2.30
N SER A 442 0.40 24.57 -1.16
CA SER A 442 -0.44 24.85 0.01
C SER A 442 -0.16 26.21 0.64
N GLY A 443 1.03 26.79 0.41
CA GLY A 443 1.50 28.02 1.05
C GLY A 443 2.39 27.78 2.28
N ILE A 444 2.71 26.53 2.62
CA ILE A 444 3.53 26.24 3.81
C ILE A 444 4.95 26.84 3.73
N ASN A 445 5.58 26.87 2.56
CA ASN A 445 6.92 27.48 2.44
C ASN A 445 6.88 28.99 2.61
N ALA A 446 5.78 29.63 2.23
CA ALA A 446 5.61 31.05 2.51
C ALA A 446 5.65 31.31 4.03
N VAL A 447 5.01 30.43 4.81
CA VAL A 447 5.08 30.46 6.27
C VAL A 447 6.51 30.15 6.76
N PHE A 448 7.17 29.09 6.27
CA PHE A 448 8.52 28.74 6.74
C PHE A 448 9.59 29.77 6.41
N TYR A 449 9.51 30.43 5.26
CA TYR A 449 10.51 31.40 4.80
C TYR A 449 10.23 32.83 5.25
N TYR A 450 8.96 33.18 5.47
CA TYR A 450 8.55 34.57 5.68
C TYR A 450 7.62 34.78 6.88
N SER A 451 7.43 33.80 7.79
CA SER A 451 6.53 33.97 8.95
C SER A 451 6.92 35.15 9.85
N THR A 452 8.20 35.43 10.06
CA THR A 452 8.62 36.58 10.87
C THR A 452 8.13 37.87 10.21
N SER A 453 8.34 38.02 8.90
CA SER A 453 7.81 39.14 8.10
C SER A 453 6.28 39.21 8.10
N LEU A 454 5.58 38.07 8.08
CA LEU A 454 4.12 38.02 8.12
C LEU A 454 3.57 38.48 9.47
N PHE A 455 4.18 38.06 10.58
CA PHE A 455 3.76 38.48 11.92
C PHE A 455 4.13 39.95 12.21
N THR A 456 5.26 40.44 11.71
CA THR A 456 5.55 41.88 11.81
C THR A 456 4.57 42.71 10.98
N SER A 457 4.22 42.25 9.78
CA SER A 457 3.16 42.88 8.97
C SER A 457 1.79 42.83 9.66
N SER A 458 1.51 41.79 10.46
CA SER A 458 0.27 41.68 11.25
C SER A 458 0.25 42.60 12.47
N GLY A 459 1.37 43.19 12.87
CA GLY A 459 1.45 44.20 13.94
C GLY A 459 2.20 43.75 15.19
N LEU A 460 2.78 42.54 15.17
CA LEU A 460 3.70 42.11 16.22
C LEU A 460 5.01 42.91 16.14
N THR A 461 5.62 43.14 17.31
CA THR A 461 7.01 43.58 17.40
C THR A 461 7.94 42.53 16.78
N GLU A 462 9.14 42.91 16.33
CA GLU A 462 10.09 41.95 15.75
C GLU A 462 10.42 40.80 16.71
N GLU A 463 10.60 41.12 17.99
CA GLU A 463 10.85 40.13 19.04
C GLU A 463 9.68 39.13 19.17
N SER A 464 8.45 39.62 19.31
CA SER A 464 7.27 38.76 19.44
C SER A 464 6.99 37.95 18.17
N ALA A 465 7.26 38.49 16.98
CA ALA A 465 7.17 37.79 15.71
C ALA A 465 8.18 36.64 15.59
N LYS A 466 9.41 36.81 16.09
CA LYS A 466 10.43 35.76 16.18
C LYS A 466 9.98 34.65 17.14
N PHE A 467 9.41 34.98 18.30
CA PHE A 467 8.83 33.99 19.22
C PHE A 467 7.62 33.24 18.64
N ALA A 468 6.71 33.94 17.94
CA ALA A 468 5.59 33.31 17.26
C ALA A 468 6.08 32.34 16.14
N THR A 469 7.15 32.72 15.43
CA THR A 469 7.81 31.85 14.44
C THR A 469 8.40 30.59 15.09
N MET A 470 8.99 30.69 16.27
CA MET A 470 9.46 29.52 17.04
C MET A 470 8.30 28.57 17.41
N GLY A 471 7.12 29.13 17.72
CA GLY A 471 5.90 28.37 17.95
C GLY A 471 5.52 27.46 16.77
N ILE A 472 5.77 27.90 15.53
CA ILE A 472 5.57 27.09 14.31
C ILE A 472 6.44 25.84 14.35
N GLY A 473 7.74 25.97 14.63
CA GLY A 473 8.66 24.83 14.73
C GLY A 473 8.28 23.87 15.85
N ALA A 474 7.88 24.39 17.01
CA ALA A 474 7.48 23.57 18.16
C ALA A 474 6.23 22.74 17.85
N ILE A 475 5.22 23.36 17.24
CA ILE A 475 4.01 22.67 16.77
C ILE A 475 4.36 21.64 15.70
N MET A 476 5.24 21.95 14.76
CA MET A 476 5.67 21.01 13.72
C MET A 476 6.29 19.74 14.32
N VAL A 477 7.16 19.87 15.33
CA VAL A 477 7.74 18.72 16.03
C VAL A 477 6.65 17.92 16.76
N GLY A 478 5.81 18.59 17.55
CA GLY A 478 4.74 17.94 18.31
C GLY A 478 3.75 17.20 17.41
N MET A 479 3.29 17.84 16.34
CA MET A 479 2.34 17.25 15.39
C MET A 479 2.97 16.17 14.51
N THR A 480 4.27 16.21 14.22
CA THR A 480 4.96 15.12 13.51
C THR A 480 4.90 13.82 14.33
N LEU A 481 5.08 13.91 15.65
CA LEU A 481 4.97 12.75 16.55
C LEU A 481 3.52 12.22 16.64
N VAL A 482 2.53 13.11 16.56
CA VAL A 482 1.09 12.75 16.58
C VAL A 482 0.60 12.19 15.25
N SER A 483 1.10 12.72 14.12
CA SER A 483 0.67 12.33 12.77
C SER A 483 0.91 10.85 12.49
N LEU A 484 1.99 10.28 13.03
CA LEU A 484 2.35 8.88 12.79
C LEU A 484 1.28 7.87 13.28
N PRO A 485 0.96 7.77 14.58
CA PRO A 485 -0.05 6.82 15.04
C PRO A 485 -1.44 7.13 14.46
N LEU A 486 -1.68 8.40 14.10
CA LEU A 486 -2.92 8.81 13.47
C LEU A 486 -3.04 8.27 12.03
N MET A 487 -1.94 8.22 11.28
CA MET A 487 -1.91 7.73 9.91
C MET A 487 -2.27 6.25 9.80
N ASP A 488 -1.75 5.44 10.72
CA ASP A 488 -2.08 4.01 10.76
C ASP A 488 -3.53 3.76 11.17
N ARG A 489 -4.12 4.64 11.99
CA ARG A 489 -5.52 4.51 12.45
C ARG A 489 -6.53 5.03 11.42
N THR A 490 -6.33 6.21 10.85
CA THR A 490 -7.36 6.91 10.06
C THR A 490 -7.26 6.64 8.56
N GLY A 491 -6.08 6.33 8.04
CA GLY A 491 -5.84 6.18 6.61
C GLY A 491 -5.28 7.46 5.96
N ARG A 492 -4.66 7.29 4.78
CA ARG A 492 -3.84 8.32 4.14
C ARG A 492 -4.72 9.37 3.44
N ARG A 493 -5.76 8.93 2.71
CA ARG A 493 -6.64 9.85 1.96
C ARG A 493 -7.40 10.77 2.92
N THR A 494 -7.95 10.20 3.98
CA THR A 494 -8.75 10.92 4.97
C THR A 494 -7.95 12.00 5.68
N LEU A 495 -6.72 11.69 6.13
CA LEU A 495 -5.87 12.70 6.78
C LEU A 495 -5.39 13.79 5.84
N HIS A 496 -5.11 13.47 4.58
CA HIS A 496 -4.77 14.48 3.60
C HIS A 496 -5.95 15.45 3.37
N LEU A 497 -7.19 14.94 3.30
CA LEU A 497 -8.40 15.77 3.19
C LEU A 497 -8.62 16.66 4.41
N TYR A 498 -8.46 16.13 5.63
CA TYR A 498 -8.57 16.94 6.85
C TYR A 498 -7.48 18.01 6.90
N GLY A 499 -6.25 17.67 6.53
CA GLY A 499 -5.15 18.64 6.48
C GLY A 499 -5.39 19.75 5.45
N LEU A 500 -5.70 19.40 4.20
CA LEU A 500 -6.02 20.40 3.17
C LEU A 500 -7.23 21.26 3.54
N GLY A 501 -8.28 20.66 4.10
CA GLY A 501 -9.50 21.36 4.50
C GLY A 501 -9.27 22.33 5.66
N GLY A 502 -8.52 21.92 6.67
CA GLY A 502 -8.15 22.81 7.77
C GLY A 502 -7.23 23.94 7.31
N MET A 503 -6.22 23.64 6.48
CA MET A 503 -5.38 24.67 5.87
C MET A 503 -6.22 25.68 5.06
N PHE A 504 -7.21 25.21 4.30
CA PHE A 504 -8.12 26.09 3.56
C PHE A 504 -8.86 27.04 4.50
N ILE A 505 -9.49 26.54 5.56
CA ILE A 505 -10.24 27.35 6.53
C ILE A 505 -9.31 28.37 7.19
N PHE A 506 -8.15 27.95 7.68
CA PHE A 506 -7.25 28.85 8.39
C PHE A 506 -6.52 29.82 7.46
N SER A 507 -6.34 29.51 6.17
CA SER A 507 -5.84 30.49 5.18
C SER A 507 -6.84 31.64 4.95
N ILE A 508 -8.14 31.36 5.02
CA ILE A 508 -9.18 32.39 4.99
C ILE A 508 -9.12 33.23 6.27
N PHE A 509 -8.97 32.61 7.44
CA PHE A 509 -8.81 33.36 8.69
C PHE A 509 -7.55 34.24 8.73
N ILE A 510 -6.44 33.80 8.15
CA ILE A 510 -5.24 34.64 7.98
C ILE A 510 -5.59 35.87 7.13
N THR A 511 -6.27 35.69 5.99
CA THR A 511 -6.69 36.81 5.13
C THR A 511 -7.64 37.76 5.86
N ILE A 512 -8.65 37.22 6.56
CA ILE A 512 -9.57 38.02 7.37
C ILE A 512 -8.82 38.81 8.44
N SER A 513 -7.81 38.20 9.10
CA SER A 513 -7.01 38.89 10.11
C SER A 513 -6.25 40.10 9.56
N PHE A 514 -5.79 40.03 8.31
CA PHE A 514 -5.14 41.16 7.63
C PHE A 514 -6.14 42.24 7.20
N LEU A 515 -7.30 41.86 6.68
CA LEU A 515 -8.34 42.81 6.25
C LEU A 515 -8.97 43.58 7.42
N ILE A 516 -9.24 42.89 8.54
CA ILE A 516 -9.80 43.53 9.73
C ILE A 516 -8.82 44.56 10.29
N LYS A 517 -7.51 44.29 10.25
CA LYS A 517 -6.49 45.25 10.67
C LYS A 517 -6.52 46.53 9.84
N GLU A 518 -6.65 46.41 8.52
CA GLU A 518 -6.75 47.57 7.63
C GLU A 518 -7.99 48.41 7.93
N PHE A 519 -9.14 47.76 8.15
CA PHE A 519 -10.41 48.44 8.37
C PHE A 519 -10.55 49.09 9.76
N PHE A 520 -10.04 48.44 10.81
CA PHE A 520 -10.15 48.91 12.20
C PHE A 520 -8.91 49.62 12.73
N GLY A 521 -7.84 49.76 11.93
CA GLY A 521 -6.61 50.47 12.29
C GLY A 521 -6.78 51.96 12.64
N TYR A 522 -7.98 52.53 12.45
CA TYR A 522 -8.36 53.87 12.91
C TYR A 522 -8.81 53.93 14.39
N VAL A 523 -9.05 52.79 15.04
CA VAL A 523 -9.47 52.71 16.45
C VAL A 523 -8.36 52.05 17.27
N GLN A 524 -7.49 52.88 17.87
CA GLN A 524 -6.19 52.50 18.45
C GLN A 524 -6.24 51.42 19.55
N GLU A 525 -7.38 51.19 20.22
CA GLU A 525 -7.48 50.26 21.36
C GLU A 525 -7.96 48.82 21.01
N MET A 526 -8.43 48.56 19.78
CA MET A 526 -8.82 47.21 19.33
C MET A 526 -7.70 46.46 18.58
N ILE A 527 -6.46 46.96 18.58
CA ILE A 527 -5.39 46.49 17.68
C ILE A 527 -4.63 45.27 18.24
N ASP A 528 -4.49 45.13 19.56
CA ASP A 528 -3.62 44.09 20.15
C ASP A 528 -4.18 42.67 19.99
N TRP A 529 -5.48 42.45 20.22
CA TRP A 529 -6.10 41.12 20.11
C TRP A 529 -6.13 40.58 18.66
N MET A 530 -6.06 41.46 17.66
CA MET A 530 -6.15 41.12 16.23
C MET A 530 -4.86 40.49 15.70
N SER A 531 -3.72 40.97 16.18
CA SER A 531 -2.40 40.39 15.94
C SER A 531 -2.34 38.93 16.41
N TYR A 532 -2.95 38.61 17.55
CA TYR A 532 -3.04 37.23 18.06
C TYR A 532 -3.93 36.34 17.19
N LEU A 533 -4.99 36.86 16.56
CA LEU A 533 -5.81 36.08 15.63
C LEU A 533 -5.00 35.60 14.42
N SER A 534 -4.12 36.45 13.87
CA SER A 534 -3.23 36.09 12.76
C SER A 534 -2.23 35.00 13.18
N VAL A 535 -1.66 35.12 14.39
CA VAL A 535 -0.75 34.12 14.96
C VAL A 535 -1.47 32.78 15.16
N VAL A 536 -2.60 32.77 15.86
CA VAL A 536 -3.38 31.54 16.11
C VAL A 536 -3.80 30.89 14.80
N SER A 537 -4.26 31.68 13.82
CA SER A 537 -4.65 31.15 12.51
C SER A 537 -3.49 30.52 11.76
N THR A 538 -2.31 31.16 11.80
CA THR A 538 -1.08 30.62 11.19
C THR A 538 -0.59 29.36 11.89
N LEU A 539 -0.63 29.32 13.23
CA LEU A 539 -0.27 28.13 14.00
C LEU A 539 -1.23 26.98 13.72
N SER A 540 -2.55 27.22 13.66
CA SER A 540 -3.54 26.21 13.29
C SER A 540 -3.36 25.74 11.84
N PHE A 541 -3.06 26.63 10.90
CA PHE A 541 -2.72 26.27 9.52
C PHE A 541 -1.55 25.27 9.48
N VAL A 542 -0.50 25.50 10.28
CA VAL A 542 0.66 24.61 10.41
C VAL A 542 0.29 23.27 11.04
N VAL A 543 -0.59 23.25 12.05
CA VAL A 543 -1.11 22.00 12.64
C VAL A 543 -1.73 21.12 11.55
N PHE A 544 -2.62 21.69 10.73
CA PHE A 544 -3.29 20.93 9.68
C PHE A 544 -2.36 20.48 8.56
N PHE A 545 -1.32 21.26 8.24
CA PHE A 545 -0.25 20.82 7.35
C PHE A 545 0.46 19.56 7.89
N ALA A 546 0.85 19.58 9.17
CA ALA A 546 1.58 18.48 9.80
C ALA A 546 0.74 17.20 9.93
N VAL A 547 -0.60 17.31 10.03
CA VAL A 547 -1.50 16.15 10.11
C VAL A 547 -1.50 15.32 8.81
N GLY A 548 -1.42 15.96 7.64
CA GLY A 548 -1.59 15.25 6.36
C GLY A 548 -0.62 15.68 5.25
N PRO A 549 -0.76 16.89 4.69
CA PRO A 549 0.03 17.34 3.53
C PRO A 549 1.55 17.27 3.70
N GLY A 550 2.08 17.28 4.94
CA GLY A 550 3.52 17.17 5.18
C GLY A 550 4.14 15.81 4.82
N SER A 551 3.54 14.69 5.23
CA SER A 551 4.15 13.35 5.12
C SER A 551 3.49 12.46 4.07
N ILE A 552 2.18 12.62 3.85
CA ILE A 552 1.37 11.72 3.02
C ILE A 552 1.76 11.72 1.52
N PRO A 553 2.11 12.86 0.88
CA PRO A 553 2.52 12.88 -0.53
C PRO A 553 3.67 11.92 -0.86
N TRP A 554 4.67 11.84 0.01
CA TRP A 554 5.81 10.95 -0.15
C TRP A 554 5.41 9.48 -0.02
N LEU A 555 4.56 9.16 0.95
CA LEU A 555 4.07 7.81 1.20
C LEU A 555 3.17 7.30 0.08
N ILE A 556 2.16 8.08 -0.32
CA ILE A 556 1.24 7.70 -1.40
C ILE A 556 2.02 7.51 -2.72
N THR A 557 3.01 8.35 -3.01
CA THR A 557 3.84 8.16 -4.20
C THR A 557 4.58 6.82 -4.17
N ALA A 558 5.09 6.37 -3.02
CA ALA A 558 5.75 5.07 -2.92
C ALA A 558 4.76 3.89 -3.00
N GLU A 559 3.56 4.04 -2.44
CA GLU A 559 2.50 3.02 -2.39
C GLU A 559 1.76 2.85 -3.73
N LEU A 560 1.72 3.87 -4.58
CA LEU A 560 1.04 3.86 -5.88
C LEU A 560 1.77 3.09 -7.00
N PHE A 561 3.04 2.74 -6.79
CA PHE A 561 3.89 2.13 -7.82
C PHE A 561 4.53 0.83 -7.32
N SER A 562 4.61 -0.17 -8.20
CA SER A 562 5.38 -1.39 -7.98
C SER A 562 6.87 -1.14 -8.09
N GLN A 563 7.67 -2.18 -7.82
CA GLN A 563 9.12 -2.09 -7.72
C GLN A 563 9.77 -1.54 -9.00
N GLY A 564 9.27 -1.90 -10.19
CA GLY A 564 9.81 -1.46 -11.48
C GLY A 564 9.73 0.06 -11.72
N PRO A 565 8.53 0.68 -11.77
CA PRO A 565 8.36 2.11 -12.02
C PRO A 565 8.60 3.02 -10.81
N ARG A 566 8.56 2.50 -9.57
CA ARG A 566 8.64 3.31 -8.34
C ARG A 566 9.87 4.24 -8.29
N PRO A 567 11.11 3.81 -8.62
CA PRO A 567 12.26 4.71 -8.61
C PRO A 567 12.09 5.92 -9.54
N SER A 568 11.60 5.69 -10.76
CA SER A 568 11.33 6.75 -11.74
C SER A 568 10.20 7.68 -11.28
N ALA A 569 9.14 7.12 -10.68
CA ALA A 569 8.03 7.90 -10.14
C ALA A 569 8.47 8.80 -8.97
N MET A 570 9.28 8.27 -8.05
CA MET A 570 9.84 9.02 -6.93
C MET A 570 10.77 10.13 -7.43
N ALA A 571 11.59 9.90 -8.46
CA ALA A 571 12.44 10.93 -9.04
C ALA A 571 11.63 12.10 -9.65
N ILE A 572 10.54 11.80 -10.38
CA ILE A 572 9.62 12.81 -10.90
C ILE A 572 8.94 13.57 -9.75
N ALA A 573 8.51 12.86 -8.70
CA ALA A 573 7.89 13.49 -7.53
C ALA A 573 8.85 14.46 -6.83
N VAL A 574 10.12 14.07 -6.62
CA VAL A 574 11.17 14.94 -6.08
C VAL A 574 11.36 16.19 -6.96
N LEU A 575 11.47 16.02 -8.28
CA LEU A 575 11.61 17.13 -9.23
C LEU A 575 10.45 18.13 -9.12
N VAL A 576 9.21 17.63 -9.14
CA VAL A 576 8.00 18.45 -9.03
C VAL A 576 7.93 19.17 -7.68
N ASN A 577 8.29 18.47 -6.60
CA ASN A 577 8.30 19.04 -5.26
C ASN A 577 9.27 20.23 -5.16
N TRP A 578 10.54 20.05 -5.57
CA TRP A 578 11.53 21.13 -5.54
C TRP A 578 11.21 22.27 -6.50
N MET A 579 10.65 21.96 -7.67
CA MET A 579 10.20 22.97 -8.63
C MET A 579 9.06 23.83 -8.07
N ALA A 580 8.04 23.21 -7.46
CA ALA A 580 6.95 23.93 -6.83
C ALA A 580 7.42 24.75 -5.63
N ASN A 581 8.38 24.22 -4.84
CA ASN A 581 9.02 24.99 -3.78
C ASN A 581 9.71 26.25 -4.34
N PHE A 582 10.52 26.12 -5.40
CA PHE A 582 11.17 27.25 -6.06
C PHE A 582 10.17 28.32 -6.51
N VAL A 583 9.07 27.91 -7.16
CA VAL A 583 8.00 28.82 -7.62
C VAL A 583 7.39 29.61 -6.46
N VAL A 584 7.10 28.96 -5.33
CA VAL A 584 6.56 29.64 -4.14
C VAL A 584 7.61 30.56 -3.52
N GLY A 585 8.86 30.10 -3.41
CA GLY A 585 9.95 30.89 -2.82
C GLY A 585 10.18 32.21 -3.54
N ILE A 586 10.20 32.19 -4.87
CA ILE A 586 10.49 33.37 -5.70
C ILE A 586 9.25 34.22 -5.94
N GLY A 587 8.09 33.59 -6.08
CA GLY A 587 6.83 34.27 -6.40
C GLY A 587 6.16 34.92 -5.20
N PHE A 588 6.37 34.39 -3.98
CA PHE A 588 5.64 34.85 -2.80
C PHE A 588 5.87 36.34 -2.47
N PRO A 589 7.10 36.88 -2.46
CA PRO A 589 7.31 38.30 -2.15
C PRO A 589 6.65 39.25 -3.16
N SER A 590 6.74 38.95 -4.47
CA SER A 590 6.04 39.72 -5.50
C SER A 590 4.52 39.61 -5.36
N MET A 591 4.00 38.43 -5.01
CA MET A 591 2.59 38.22 -4.72
C MET A 591 2.14 39.00 -3.48
N LYS A 592 2.97 39.05 -2.43
CA LYS A 592 2.72 39.82 -1.21
C LYS A 592 2.65 41.31 -1.49
N ALA A 593 3.54 41.83 -2.33
CA ALA A 593 3.55 43.24 -2.73
C ALA A 593 2.32 43.62 -3.57
N LEU A 594 1.84 42.73 -4.44
CA LEU A 594 0.70 43.01 -5.33
C LEU A 594 -0.66 42.82 -4.66
N LEU A 595 -0.79 41.79 -3.82
CA LEU A 595 -2.08 41.40 -3.21
C LEU A 595 -2.25 41.90 -1.77
N GLU A 596 -1.18 42.37 -1.13
CA GLU A 596 -1.18 42.91 0.23
C GLU A 596 -1.95 42.01 1.22
N ASN A 597 -3.10 42.45 1.73
CA ASN A 597 -3.92 41.72 2.69
C ASN A 597 -4.56 40.44 2.13
N TYR A 598 -4.62 40.30 0.80
CA TYR A 598 -5.18 39.15 0.09
C TYR A 598 -4.14 38.06 -0.25
N THR A 599 -2.90 38.18 0.23
CA THR A 599 -1.76 37.32 -0.14
C THR A 599 -2.03 35.82 0.03
N PHE A 600 -2.88 35.39 0.97
CA PHE A 600 -3.19 33.98 1.21
C PHE A 600 -4.34 33.43 0.35
N LEU A 601 -5.13 34.27 -0.32
CA LEU A 601 -6.25 33.81 -1.16
C LEU A 601 -5.84 32.88 -2.31
N PRO A 602 -4.73 33.14 -3.05
CA PRO A 602 -4.27 32.20 -4.07
C PRO A 602 -4.00 30.81 -3.51
N PHE A 603 -3.41 30.73 -2.31
CA PHE A 603 -3.21 29.45 -1.62
C PHE A 603 -4.54 28.81 -1.23
N SER A 604 -5.54 29.57 -0.76
CA SER A 604 -6.88 29.05 -0.49
C SER A 604 -7.51 28.42 -1.75
N VAL A 605 -7.36 29.06 -2.91
CA VAL A 605 -7.86 28.52 -4.19
C VAL A 605 -7.17 27.20 -4.54
N PHE A 606 -5.84 27.14 -4.43
CA PHE A 606 -5.10 25.91 -4.66
C PHE A 606 -5.51 24.80 -3.68
N LEU A 607 -5.63 25.11 -2.39
CA LEU A 607 -6.07 24.17 -1.36
C LEU A 607 -7.46 23.60 -1.67
N ALA A 608 -8.41 24.43 -2.12
CA ALA A 608 -9.73 23.97 -2.54
C ALA A 608 -9.65 23.03 -3.77
N ILE A 609 -8.84 23.37 -4.77
CA ILE A 609 -8.62 22.53 -5.95
C ILE A 609 -8.03 21.17 -5.55
N PHE A 610 -6.99 21.17 -4.71
CA PHE A 610 -6.35 19.94 -4.25
C PHE A 610 -7.25 19.11 -3.34
N TRP A 611 -8.09 19.76 -2.52
CA TRP A 611 -9.07 19.07 -1.69
C TRP A 611 -10.09 18.34 -2.58
N ILE A 612 -10.63 19.02 -3.60
CA ILE A 612 -11.58 18.42 -4.56
C ILE A 612 -10.90 17.28 -5.34
N PHE A 613 -9.66 17.48 -5.79
CA PHE A 613 -8.90 16.45 -6.49
C PHE A 613 -8.67 15.23 -5.60
N THR A 614 -8.25 15.44 -4.35
CA THR A 614 -8.02 14.37 -3.37
C THR A 614 -9.31 13.60 -3.09
N TYR A 615 -10.42 14.32 -2.95
CA TYR A 615 -11.72 13.72 -2.71
C TYR A 615 -12.17 12.87 -3.90
N LYS A 616 -11.92 13.29 -5.15
CA LYS A 616 -12.42 12.60 -6.35
C LYS A 616 -11.49 11.55 -6.94
N LYS A 617 -10.17 11.72 -6.83
CA LYS A 617 -9.18 10.96 -7.62
C LYS A 617 -8.20 10.13 -6.79
N VAL A 618 -7.93 10.51 -5.55
CA VAL A 618 -6.92 9.82 -4.73
C VAL A 618 -7.57 8.59 -4.07
N PRO A 619 -7.08 7.37 -4.32
CA PRO A 619 -7.57 6.17 -3.64
C PRO A 619 -7.07 6.12 -2.20
N GLU A 620 -7.78 5.38 -1.34
CA GLU A 620 -7.22 4.97 -0.05
C GLU A 620 -6.27 3.79 -0.27
N THR A 621 -5.04 3.93 0.22
CA THR A 621 -3.94 2.96 0.08
C THR A 621 -3.70 2.16 1.37
N LYS A 622 -4.28 2.59 2.50
CA LYS A 622 -4.16 1.88 3.78
C LYS A 622 -4.56 0.40 3.65
N ASN A 623 -3.65 -0.48 4.08
CA ASN A 623 -3.82 -1.94 4.14
C ASN A 623 -4.16 -2.58 2.79
N LYS A 624 -3.72 -1.99 1.68
CA LYS A 624 -3.94 -2.55 0.34
C LYS A 624 -2.63 -2.95 -0.33
N THR A 625 -2.68 -4.00 -1.14
CA THR A 625 -1.55 -4.37 -2.01
C THR A 625 -1.49 -3.44 -3.23
N PHE A 626 -0.36 -3.47 -3.93
CA PHE A 626 -0.22 -2.73 -5.17
C PHE A 626 -1.20 -3.23 -6.25
N GLU A 627 -1.41 -4.54 -6.38
CA GLU A 627 -2.37 -5.08 -7.35
C GLU A 627 -3.80 -4.61 -7.07
N GLU A 628 -4.19 -4.56 -5.80
CA GLU A 628 -5.48 -4.04 -5.38
C GLU A 628 -5.64 -2.55 -5.74
N ILE A 629 -4.59 -1.74 -5.53
CA ILE A 629 -4.59 -0.33 -5.90
C ILE A 629 -4.70 -0.16 -7.42
N LEU A 630 -3.96 -0.94 -8.21
CA LEU A 630 -4.07 -0.93 -9.67
C LEU A 630 -5.46 -1.36 -10.16
N ALA A 631 -6.06 -2.36 -9.52
CA ALA A 631 -7.41 -2.82 -9.85
C ALA A 631 -8.45 -1.68 -9.70
N LEU A 632 -8.28 -0.79 -8.71
CA LEU A 632 -9.14 0.40 -8.57
C LEU A 632 -9.03 1.33 -9.79
N PHE A 633 -7.84 1.50 -10.37
CA PHE A 633 -7.64 2.32 -11.56
C PHE A 633 -8.18 1.64 -12.84
N ARG A 634 -8.06 0.31 -12.95
CA ARG A 634 -8.63 -0.46 -14.07
C ARG A 634 -10.16 -0.41 -14.06
N ASN A 635 -10.79 -0.58 -12.90
CA ASN A 635 -12.25 -0.53 -12.77
C ASN A 635 -12.80 0.89 -12.95
N SER A 636 -12.00 1.93 -12.67
CA SER A 636 -12.40 3.33 -12.95
C SER A 636 -12.28 3.71 -14.44
N ASN A 637 -11.39 3.06 -15.21
CA ASN A 637 -11.23 3.31 -16.65
C ASN A 637 -12.04 2.34 -17.54
N GLY A 638 -12.45 1.19 -17.01
CA GLY A 638 -13.33 0.22 -17.66
C GLY A 638 -14.79 0.43 -17.31
N ARG A 639 -15.41 1.55 -17.69
CA ARG A 639 -16.88 1.69 -17.65
C ARG A 639 -17.47 1.29 -19.00
N LEU A 640 -17.49 -0.01 -19.23
CA LEU A 640 -18.24 -0.66 -20.30
C LEU A 640 -18.49 -2.11 -19.86
N GLY A 641 -19.47 -2.27 -18.97
CA GLY A 641 -20.02 -3.57 -18.62
C GLY A 641 -21.05 -3.98 -19.68
N TYR A 642 -21.01 -5.25 -20.07
CA TYR A 642 -22.03 -5.91 -20.88
C TYR A 642 -22.87 -6.80 -19.96
N ASP A 643 -24.19 -6.64 -19.98
CA ASP A 643 -25.09 -7.54 -19.24
C ASP A 643 -25.16 -8.93 -19.93
N ARG A 644 -25.73 -9.95 -19.25
CA ARG A 644 -25.93 -11.33 -19.79
C ARG A 644 -26.66 -11.40 -21.14
N ALA A 645 -27.31 -10.32 -21.57
CA ALA A 645 -28.00 -10.17 -22.85
C ALA A 645 -27.18 -9.41 -23.93
N GLY A 646 -25.93 -9.01 -23.65
CA GLY A 646 -25.09 -8.34 -24.64
C GLY A 646 -25.36 -6.84 -24.83
N CYS A 647 -26.06 -6.18 -23.90
CA CYS A 647 -26.30 -4.74 -23.95
C CYS A 647 -25.30 -3.95 -23.10
N MET A 648 -24.83 -2.82 -23.65
CA MET A 648 -23.88 -1.90 -23.01
C MET A 648 -24.60 -0.97 -22.04
N TYR A 649 -24.17 -0.93 -20.76
CA TYR A 649 -24.69 0.04 -19.79
C TYR A 649 -23.58 0.83 -19.08
N ARG A 650 -23.92 2.06 -18.66
CA ARG A 650 -23.01 3.00 -17.99
C ARG A 650 -23.27 2.99 -16.49
N ASP A 651 -22.41 2.31 -15.74
CA ASP A 651 -22.51 2.30 -14.28
C ASP A 651 -22.20 3.69 -13.69
N SER A 652 -23.24 4.34 -13.20
CA SER A 652 -23.14 5.57 -12.43
C SER A 652 -23.12 5.22 -10.95
N PHE A 653 -21.92 5.18 -10.37
CA PHE A 653 -21.72 5.12 -8.91
C PHE A 653 -22.55 6.22 -8.23
N ARG A 654 -23.62 5.81 -7.53
CA ARG A 654 -24.34 6.60 -6.53
C ARG A 654 -24.23 5.85 -5.20
N ASP A 655 -23.47 6.46 -4.29
CA ASP A 655 -23.40 6.27 -2.83
C ASP A 655 -23.69 4.88 -2.23
N SER A 656 -22.61 4.18 -1.86
CA SER A 656 -22.57 2.93 -1.08
C SER A 656 -23.04 3.06 0.39
N ARG A 657 -23.91 4.02 0.73
CA ARG A 657 -24.57 4.07 2.05
C ARG A 657 -26.09 3.99 1.97
N LEU A 658 -26.72 4.34 0.84
CA LEU A 658 -28.17 4.20 0.69
C LEU A 658 -28.58 2.77 0.31
N TYR A 659 -27.79 2.07 -0.51
CA TYR A 659 -28.18 0.74 -1.02
C TYR A 659 -28.26 -0.32 0.09
N GLY A 660 -27.39 -0.27 1.10
CA GLY A 660 -27.45 -1.19 2.25
C GLY A 660 -28.69 -0.96 3.12
N SER A 661 -29.14 0.29 3.26
CA SER A 661 -30.35 0.61 4.02
C SER A 661 -31.63 0.31 3.22
N MET A 662 -31.58 0.48 1.90
CA MET A 662 -32.72 0.20 1.01
C MET A 662 -32.92 -1.30 0.83
N MET A 663 -31.85 -2.11 0.72
CA MET A 663 -31.94 -3.57 0.64
C MET A 663 -32.47 -4.18 1.95
N ASN A 664 -32.12 -3.61 3.10
CA ASN A 664 -32.69 -4.02 4.39
C ASN A 664 -34.18 -3.66 4.51
N CYS A 665 -34.62 -2.52 3.96
CA CYS A 665 -36.04 -2.16 3.89
C CYS A 665 -36.83 -3.02 2.89
N VAL A 666 -36.24 -3.36 1.73
CA VAL A 666 -36.87 -4.21 0.71
C VAL A 666 -36.99 -5.65 1.21
N ASN A 667 -35.95 -6.20 1.85
CA ASN A 667 -36.01 -7.53 2.47
C ASN A 667 -36.99 -7.59 3.66
N ALA A 668 -37.17 -6.48 4.38
CA ALA A 668 -38.18 -6.39 5.45
C ALA A 668 -39.62 -6.27 4.91
N LEU A 669 -39.81 -5.76 3.68
CA LEU A 669 -41.10 -5.68 2.99
C LEU A 669 -41.46 -6.99 2.26
N GLU A 670 -40.48 -7.72 1.72
CA GLU A 670 -40.69 -9.04 1.09
C GLU A 670 -41.09 -10.13 2.10
N GLN A 671 -40.73 -10.00 3.39
CA GLN A 671 -41.18 -10.91 4.44
C GLN A 671 -42.66 -10.73 4.85
N GLN A 672 -43.39 -9.77 4.27
CA GLN A 672 -44.81 -9.52 4.59
C GLN A 672 -45.78 -9.83 3.43
N LEU A 673 -45.33 -10.39 2.31
CA LEU A 673 -46.21 -10.76 1.19
C LEU A 673 -46.58 -12.26 1.24
N PRO A 674 -47.87 -12.63 1.11
CA PRO A 674 -48.26 -14.02 0.99
C PRO A 674 -47.85 -14.62 -0.37
N PRO A 675 -47.60 -15.93 -0.47
CA PRO A 675 -47.13 -16.57 -1.70
C PRO A 675 -48.20 -16.52 -2.81
N PRO A 676 -47.78 -16.49 -4.09
CA PRO A 676 -48.71 -16.48 -5.22
C PRO A 676 -49.41 -17.83 -5.39
N PRO A 677 -50.64 -17.86 -5.95
CA PRO A 677 -51.38 -19.10 -6.17
C PRO A 677 -50.77 -19.94 -7.31
N PRO A 678 -50.96 -21.27 -7.31
CA PRO A 678 -50.42 -22.16 -8.34
C PRO A 678 -51.15 -21.97 -9.69
N ALA A 679 -50.38 -21.98 -10.78
CA ALA A 679 -50.88 -21.92 -12.15
C ALA A 679 -51.48 -23.29 -12.60
N PRO A 680 -52.47 -23.28 -13.52
CA PRO A 680 -53.22 -24.47 -13.89
C PRO A 680 -52.45 -25.43 -14.80
N VAL A 681 -52.81 -26.70 -14.69
CA VAL A 681 -52.34 -27.84 -15.49
C VAL A 681 -53.07 -27.85 -16.83
N ASP A 682 -52.33 -27.87 -17.94
CA ASP A 682 -52.84 -28.25 -19.26
C ASP A 682 -52.18 -29.56 -19.71
N GLU A 683 -52.98 -30.64 -19.67
CA GLU A 683 -52.78 -31.85 -20.45
C GLU A 683 -53.28 -31.60 -21.88
N LYS A 684 -52.45 -31.85 -22.91
CA LYS A 684 -52.75 -32.85 -23.96
C LYS A 684 -51.78 -32.88 -25.15
N HIS A 685 -51.52 -34.14 -25.53
CA HIS A 685 -51.26 -34.71 -26.85
C HIS A 685 -49.82 -34.86 -27.37
N ASP A 686 -49.34 -36.09 -27.17
CA ASP A 686 -48.60 -36.93 -28.12
C ASP A 686 -48.97 -36.69 -29.59
N SER A 687 -47.97 -36.63 -30.47
CA SER A 687 -47.74 -37.64 -31.51
C SER A 687 -46.61 -37.24 -32.49
N LEU A 688 -45.94 -38.28 -32.99
CA LEU A 688 -45.06 -38.37 -34.18
C LEU A 688 -43.55 -38.47 -33.93
N SER A 689 -43.20 -39.75 -33.82
CA SER A 689 -41.95 -40.45 -34.09
C SER A 689 -41.37 -40.24 -35.49
N GLU A 690 -40.10 -40.67 -35.60
CA GLU A 690 -39.42 -41.22 -36.80
C GLU A 690 -38.83 -40.25 -37.84
N GLN A 691 -37.50 -40.12 -37.87
CA GLN A 691 -36.57 -40.88 -38.75
C GLN A 691 -35.24 -40.15 -39.01
N SER A 692 -34.20 -40.97 -39.15
CA SER A 692 -32.97 -40.78 -39.94
C SER A 692 -31.65 -40.54 -39.20
N SER A 693 -30.90 -41.63 -39.20
CA SER A 693 -29.48 -41.89 -38.94
C SER A 693 -28.46 -41.16 -39.83
N ALA A 694 -27.18 -41.31 -39.44
CA ALA A 694 -25.91 -41.03 -40.13
C ALA A 694 -25.40 -39.58 -39.98
N GLY A 695 -24.14 -39.28 -39.64
CA GLY A 695 -22.91 -40.05 -39.45
C GLY A 695 -21.72 -39.10 -39.68
N GLY A 696 -20.61 -39.29 -38.96
CA GLY A 696 -19.25 -38.96 -39.45
C GLY A 696 -18.72 -37.52 -39.36
N GLU A 697 -17.54 -37.41 -38.73
CA GLU A 697 -16.37 -36.56 -39.08
C GLU A 697 -16.21 -35.12 -38.55
N ALA A 698 -15.32 -35.03 -37.55
CA ALA A 698 -14.10 -34.20 -37.50
C ALA A 698 -14.16 -32.73 -37.98
N GLY A 699 -14.37 -31.80 -37.03
CA GLY A 699 -14.17 -30.36 -37.21
C GLY A 699 -12.73 -29.91 -36.93
N ARG A 700 -12.10 -29.28 -37.95
CA ARG A 700 -10.81 -28.57 -37.92
C ARG A 700 -10.84 -27.30 -37.04
N PRO A 701 -9.68 -26.81 -36.54
CA PRO A 701 -9.60 -25.57 -35.75
C PRO A 701 -9.82 -24.30 -36.61
N PRO A 702 -10.27 -23.18 -35.99
CA PRO A 702 -10.59 -21.94 -36.69
C PRO A 702 -9.33 -21.18 -37.20
N PRO A 703 -9.46 -20.34 -38.25
CA PRO A 703 -8.33 -19.65 -38.87
C PRO A 703 -7.85 -18.41 -38.09
N PRO A 704 -6.58 -17.99 -38.25
CA PRO A 704 -6.01 -16.86 -37.54
C PRO A 704 -6.44 -15.49 -38.12
N LEU A 705 -6.59 -14.51 -37.22
CA LEU A 705 -6.97 -13.12 -37.49
C LEU A 705 -5.90 -12.35 -38.32
N PRO A 706 -6.30 -11.39 -39.17
CA PRO A 706 -5.38 -10.64 -40.02
C PRO A 706 -4.62 -9.51 -39.29
N PRO A 707 -3.41 -9.12 -39.74
CA PRO A 707 -2.59 -8.10 -39.10
C PRO A 707 -3.07 -6.66 -39.37
N PRO A 708 -2.73 -5.69 -38.49
CA PRO A 708 -3.24 -4.32 -38.57
C PRO A 708 -2.60 -3.51 -39.71
N ARG A 709 -3.44 -2.75 -40.43
CA ARG A 709 -3.07 -1.80 -41.49
C ARG A 709 -2.52 -0.50 -40.89
N PHE A 710 -1.29 -0.13 -41.27
CA PHE A 710 -0.77 1.24 -41.15
C PHE A 710 -1.20 2.08 -42.38
N PRO A 711 -1.58 3.36 -42.22
CA PRO A 711 -1.61 4.30 -43.32
C PRO A 711 -0.27 5.01 -43.47
N ALA A 712 0.29 4.95 -44.68
CA ALA A 712 1.45 5.73 -45.10
C ALA A 712 1.00 7.02 -45.82
N THR A 713 1.62 8.12 -45.40
CA THR A 713 2.07 9.32 -46.15
C THR A 713 1.06 10.22 -46.87
N GLY A 714 1.11 11.50 -46.51
CA GLY A 714 0.72 12.66 -47.33
C GLY A 714 1.56 13.89 -46.95
N ASN A 715 2.23 14.47 -47.95
CA ASN A 715 3.15 15.62 -47.89
C ASN A 715 2.50 16.93 -47.38
N VAL A 716 3.25 17.72 -46.60
CA VAL A 716 3.79 19.10 -46.85
C VAL A 716 4.39 19.61 -45.54
#